data_AF-A0A935MN55-F1
#
_entry.id   AF-A0A935MN55-F1
#
_cell.length_a   1.000
_cell.length_b   1.000
_cell.length_c   1.000
_cell.angle_alpha   90.00
_cell.angle_beta   90.00
_cell.angle_gamma   90.00
#
_symmetry.space_group_name_H-M   'P 1'
#
loop_
_entity.id
_entity.type
_entity.pdbx_description
1 polymer ?
#
loop_
_entity_poly.entity_id
_entity_poly.type
_entity_poly.pdbx_seq_one_letter_code
_entity_poly.pdbx_strand_id
1 'polypeptide(L)'
;MTHHRTKNILIAILLVLFLFGLRGSLAQRAQAAPAQAVTAFLYPPYPGTASQESVFDHTSPNYVADNRVVTFNGAEGRKACPNPPPAGTPPPEAGVCDIGYGGYWSYKLGDWLFYDGHDGIDYGMSYRPLYAAADADQVIYSGWWDPQNHKVSLGLYVRLHHPNGYSTSYGHMSAVAVSACSTPGCVFIPHGEWIGFSGSTGNSSGPHLHLRVVNPSGKAVDPYGWTGSGADPWPNNQKESLWVQYPSLIYYGAAIFPSGSALGYPPAPVNGIVVDDGGAGFSESPAACWKTGTSTNATNGAMRYVKPRTSAPSCSAQWAFPQGTTAGVYAVYIRVPSNHATVEGAFYDIQHAGKTARVLINQAVYPNRFYAADGWIYMGKYNFTGTGSEFIRLTNQTQDESAAIGDMELGADSVQFIYQGDATPTPPSIVTDTPTPTRTLTGTPTKTFTPTITRTPTATRTATITRTPTITRTPTITRTPSKTPTATNTKPATATPLYTKLKLYFVDRFRLKANTPPYEVFGTRYLSSSSNLPEGVLKEYFKGPGATEYGWGYTAIYNGFTGFTKLEIIGDVAHVHLKGACVSSGKDFNIADLITLNLKQFGTIQSVKIYDQFDQTQNPSGTGDSEPICIDPSFTATATASITPTASRTPTPTKTPTVTRTPTITKTPTNTRTPSRTPTPTNTKLPSATPAYTKVTVYFVNKAKYNANTPPFEVEGKRYVSSSADFAKFVLDEYFKGPGLTEKNDYGWIAVFSGFTGYSKFEVKDGVAHIYLKGTCNSAGREYNLADILMVNLKQFNSRIQFVKIYDENGSTQIPDGASDSIPACLAP
;
A
#
# COMPACT_ATOMS: atom_id res chain seq x y z
N MET A 1 69.23 58.83 35.44
CA MET A 1 70.26 57.80 35.17
C MET A 1 69.57 56.46 34.97
N THR A 2 70.03 55.67 33.99
CA THR A 2 70.17 54.20 34.01
C THR A 2 69.12 53.38 34.81
N HIS A 3 68.18 52.64 34.24
CA HIS A 3 68.21 51.73 33.07
C HIS A 3 69.15 50.52 33.25
N HIS A 4 68.63 49.31 33.00
CA HIS A 4 69.29 47.99 33.13
C HIS A 4 69.60 47.51 34.59
N ARG A 5 69.62 46.21 34.94
CA ARG A 5 69.27 44.95 34.23
C ARG A 5 68.89 43.85 35.25
N THR A 6 67.69 43.27 35.18
CA THR A 6 67.36 41.90 34.69
C THR A 6 67.83 40.68 35.51
N LYS A 7 67.04 39.59 35.35
CA LYS A 7 67.21 38.19 35.80
C LYS A 7 66.56 37.83 37.15
N ASN A 8 65.96 36.63 37.17
CA ASN A 8 65.50 35.83 38.32
C ASN A 8 64.08 36.06 38.93
N ILE A 9 63.17 36.84 38.34
CA ILE A 9 61.74 36.87 38.76
C ILE A 9 60.76 36.69 37.58
N LEU A 10 61.02 35.73 36.70
CA LEU A 10 60.04 35.29 35.67
C LEU A 10 59.84 33.76 35.59
N ILE A 11 60.48 32.99 36.48
CA ILE A 11 60.37 31.53 36.55
C ILE A 11 59.57 31.07 37.77
N ALA A 12 59.56 31.86 38.86
CA ALA A 12 58.88 31.50 40.12
C ALA A 12 57.33 31.59 40.08
N ILE A 13 56.75 32.32 39.12
CA ILE A 13 55.28 32.53 39.05
C ILE A 13 54.58 31.48 38.18
N LEU A 14 55.29 30.82 37.24
CA LEU A 14 54.69 29.83 36.35
C LEU A 14 54.49 28.43 36.98
N LEU A 15 54.99 28.21 38.20
CA LEU A 15 55.09 26.87 38.82
C LEU A 15 54.26 26.70 40.11
N VAL A 16 53.54 27.73 40.56
CA VAL A 16 52.65 27.66 41.74
C VAL A 16 51.17 27.52 41.35
N LEU A 17 50.79 27.94 40.14
CA LEU A 17 49.42 27.83 39.62
C LEU A 17 49.04 26.44 39.09
N PHE A 18 49.96 25.46 39.11
CA PHE A 18 49.75 24.12 38.51
C PHE A 18 49.53 22.98 39.52
N LEU A 19 49.32 23.28 40.82
CA LEU A 19 49.21 22.27 41.89
C LEU A 19 47.95 22.34 42.77
N PHE A 20 47.00 23.24 42.49
CA PHE A 20 45.70 23.32 43.18
C PHE A 20 44.52 22.81 42.32
N GLY A 21 44.80 21.90 41.38
CA GLY A 21 43.85 21.45 40.35
C GLY A 21 43.37 19.99 40.45
N LEU A 22 43.52 19.29 41.58
CA LEU A 22 43.11 17.87 41.69
C LEU A 22 42.93 17.39 43.16
N ARG A 23 41.69 17.44 43.69
CA ARG A 23 41.21 16.54 44.76
C ARG A 23 39.68 16.63 44.98
N GLY A 24 38.99 15.70 44.32
CA GLY A 24 37.65 15.17 44.63
C GLY A 24 36.64 16.03 45.41
N SER A 25 35.79 16.76 44.67
CA SER A 25 34.37 16.69 45.00
C SER A 25 33.88 15.28 44.63
N LEU A 26 33.53 14.48 45.64
CA LEU A 26 32.72 13.28 45.42
C LEU A 26 31.31 13.75 45.05
N ALA A 27 31.11 14.05 43.77
CA ALA A 27 29.78 14.20 43.19
C ALA A 27 29.05 12.87 43.41
N GLN A 28 28.22 12.84 44.46
CA GLN A 28 27.44 11.68 44.85
C GLN A 28 26.54 11.32 43.67
N ARG A 29 26.99 10.33 42.89
CA ARG A 29 26.46 10.02 41.56
C ARG A 29 24.97 9.77 41.71
N ALA A 30 24.14 10.73 41.30
CA ALA A 30 22.70 10.66 41.43
C ALA A 30 22.26 9.36 40.76
N GLN A 31 21.90 8.38 41.59
CA GLN A 31 21.66 7.02 41.13
C GLN A 31 20.39 7.11 40.30
N ALA A 32 20.55 7.03 38.97
CA ALA A 32 19.49 7.31 38.03
C ALA A 32 18.24 6.52 38.45
N ALA A 33 17.15 7.25 38.72
CA ALA A 33 15.92 6.62 39.16
C ALA A 33 15.58 5.49 38.17
N PRO A 34 15.31 4.27 38.63
CA PRO A 34 15.04 3.16 37.73
C PRO A 34 13.92 3.59 36.79
N ALA A 35 14.18 3.50 35.47
CA ALA A 35 13.24 3.96 34.47
C ALA A 35 11.87 3.35 34.76
N GLN A 36 10.88 4.20 35.03
CA GLN A 36 9.54 3.72 35.34
C GLN A 36 9.00 3.05 34.09
N ALA A 37 8.62 1.77 34.22
CA ALA A 37 8.12 0.98 33.10
C ALA A 37 6.93 1.72 32.46
N VAL A 38 7.12 2.18 31.23
CA VAL A 38 6.16 3.05 30.56
C VAL A 38 4.95 2.20 30.18
N THR A 39 3.76 2.62 30.64
CA THR A 39 2.52 1.94 30.25
C THR A 39 2.27 2.18 28.77
N ALA A 40 2.11 1.10 28.01
CA ALA A 40 1.81 1.16 26.59
C ALA A 40 0.54 1.99 26.33
N PHE A 41 0.58 2.81 25.28
CA PHE A 41 -0.47 3.79 24.98
C PHE A 41 -0.73 4.01 23.48
N LEU A 42 0.05 3.38 22.59
CA LEU A 42 -0.07 3.51 21.13
C LEU A 42 -0.96 2.42 20.51
N TYR A 43 -1.70 2.81 19.48
CA TYR A 43 -2.64 2.03 18.67
C TYR A 43 -2.38 2.27 17.17
N PRO A 44 -2.82 1.40 16.25
CA PRO A 44 -2.44 1.47 14.84
C PRO A 44 -2.80 2.82 14.17
N PRO A 45 -1.82 3.58 13.65
CA PRO A 45 -2.06 4.94 13.13
C PRO A 45 -2.64 4.97 11.70
N TYR A 46 -3.26 3.89 11.24
CA TYR A 46 -3.85 3.77 9.89
C TYR A 46 -4.83 2.59 9.78
N PRO A 47 -5.79 2.66 8.83
CA PRO A 47 -6.62 1.52 8.44
C PRO A 47 -5.89 0.55 7.52
N GLY A 48 -6.34 -0.70 7.48
CA GLY A 48 -5.80 -1.77 6.65
C GLY A 48 -4.42 -2.25 7.11
N THR A 49 -3.59 -2.65 6.15
CA THR A 49 -2.20 -3.09 6.34
C THR A 49 -1.24 -2.13 5.63
N ALA A 50 -0.03 -1.92 6.16
CA ALA A 50 1.04 -1.20 5.47
C ALA A 50 2.29 -2.09 5.39
N SER A 51 3.16 -1.87 4.41
CA SER A 51 4.49 -2.48 4.43
C SER A 51 5.42 -1.76 5.41
N GLN A 52 6.49 -2.43 5.83
CA GLN A 52 7.59 -1.81 6.56
C GLN A 52 8.66 -1.38 5.54
N GLU A 53 8.92 -0.07 5.42
CA GLU A 53 9.93 0.47 4.48
C GLU A 53 11.22 0.88 5.21
N SER A 54 11.12 1.23 6.51
CA SER A 54 12.24 1.66 7.35
C SER A 54 12.09 1.19 8.80
N VAL A 55 13.12 1.42 9.60
CA VAL A 55 13.22 1.11 11.04
C VAL A 55 13.67 2.34 11.81
N PHE A 56 13.51 2.33 13.14
CA PHE A 56 14.23 3.25 14.00
C PHE A 56 15.65 2.70 14.14
N ASP A 57 16.65 3.52 13.89
CA ASP A 57 18.04 3.13 14.09
C ASP A 57 18.47 3.37 15.53
N HIS A 58 18.88 2.31 16.23
CA HIS A 58 19.40 2.42 17.59
C HIS A 58 20.85 2.93 17.65
N THR A 59 21.57 3.08 16.53
CA THR A 59 22.95 3.61 16.53
C THR A 59 23.03 5.14 16.52
N SER A 60 22.39 5.81 15.57
CA SER A 60 22.41 7.27 15.42
C SER A 60 21.07 7.86 14.90
N PRO A 61 19.96 7.75 15.67
CA PRO A 61 18.63 8.25 15.28
C PRO A 61 18.58 9.80 15.32
N ASN A 62 19.19 10.42 14.31
CA ASN A 62 19.29 11.87 14.11
C ASN A 62 19.65 12.24 12.65
N TYR A 63 19.49 11.31 11.70
CA TYR A 63 19.90 11.41 10.29
C TYR A 63 21.40 11.62 10.04
N VAL A 64 22.26 11.32 11.02
CA VAL A 64 23.72 11.19 10.79
C VAL A 64 24.02 9.74 10.44
N ALA A 65 24.54 9.54 9.23
CA ALA A 65 24.94 8.23 8.75
C ALA A 65 26.22 7.74 9.43
N ASP A 66 26.16 6.70 10.27
CA ASP A 66 27.35 6.09 10.90
C ASP A 66 27.89 4.88 10.12
N ASN A 67 27.22 4.49 9.02
CA ASN A 67 27.46 3.35 8.14
C ASN A 67 26.97 2.00 8.70
N ARG A 68 26.04 2.02 9.65
CA ARG A 68 25.36 0.87 10.27
C ARG A 68 23.89 1.20 10.53
N VAL A 69 23.06 0.17 10.65
CA VAL A 69 21.69 0.27 11.17
C VAL A 69 21.51 -0.83 12.20
N VAL A 70 20.91 -0.53 13.35
CA VAL A 70 20.57 -1.48 14.42
C VAL A 70 19.10 -1.37 14.76
N THR A 71 18.35 -2.45 14.48
CA THR A 71 16.93 -2.58 14.84
C THR A 71 16.72 -2.85 16.34
N PHE A 72 15.52 -2.56 16.86
CA PHE A 72 15.08 -2.85 18.23
C PHE A 72 15.36 -4.28 18.76
N ASN A 73 15.45 -5.29 17.87
CA ASN A 73 15.74 -6.67 18.25
C ASN A 73 17.25 -7.02 18.24
N GLY A 74 18.11 -6.02 18.04
CA GLY A 74 19.55 -6.18 17.88
C GLY A 74 19.92 -6.94 16.60
N ALA A 75 19.13 -6.83 15.52
CA ALA A 75 19.61 -7.17 14.19
C ALA A 75 20.25 -5.93 13.57
N GLU A 76 21.46 -6.11 13.03
CA GLU A 76 22.24 -5.03 12.45
C GLU A 76 22.53 -5.26 10.96
N GLY A 77 22.62 -4.16 10.22
CA GLY A 77 23.18 -4.08 8.87
C GLY A 77 24.40 -3.16 8.89
N ARG A 78 25.37 -3.40 8.01
CA ARG A 78 26.61 -2.60 7.91
C ARG A 78 27.00 -2.41 6.45
N LYS A 79 27.46 -1.21 6.13
CA LYS A 79 27.98 -0.85 4.80
C LYS A 79 29.11 -1.77 4.32
N ALA A 80 30.11 -1.98 5.18
CA ALA A 80 31.19 -2.91 4.92
C ALA A 80 30.79 -4.32 5.37
N CYS A 81 30.91 -5.31 4.48
CA CYS A 81 30.71 -6.70 4.85
C CYS A 81 31.74 -7.14 5.92
N PRO A 82 31.33 -7.79 7.02
CA PRO A 82 32.27 -8.32 8.00
C PRO A 82 33.15 -9.41 7.40
N ASN A 83 34.40 -9.49 7.86
CA ASN A 83 35.35 -10.52 7.48
C ASN A 83 35.99 -11.14 8.74
N PRO A 84 35.79 -12.44 9.03
CA PRO A 84 34.92 -13.38 8.32
C PRO A 84 33.43 -12.96 8.39
N PRO A 85 32.59 -13.39 7.43
CA PRO A 85 31.17 -13.09 7.44
C PRO A 85 30.46 -13.76 8.63
N PRO A 86 29.42 -13.14 9.22
CA PRO A 86 28.69 -13.73 10.35
C PRO A 86 27.82 -14.92 9.93
N ALA A 87 27.44 -15.76 10.89
CA ALA A 87 26.42 -16.77 10.67
C ALA A 87 25.06 -16.11 10.38
N GLY A 88 24.42 -16.52 9.29
CA GLY A 88 23.17 -15.92 8.80
C GLY A 88 23.00 -16.16 7.29
N THR A 89 22.06 -15.44 6.68
CA THR A 89 21.88 -15.45 5.22
C THR A 89 22.90 -14.50 4.58
N PRO A 90 23.70 -14.94 3.60
CA PRO A 90 24.63 -14.06 2.89
C PRO A 90 23.87 -13.06 1.98
N PRO A 91 24.49 -11.93 1.61
CA PRO A 91 23.90 -10.97 0.68
C PRO A 91 23.60 -11.60 -0.70
N PRO A 92 22.63 -11.05 -1.46
CA PRO A 92 22.25 -11.54 -2.78
C PRO A 92 23.40 -11.53 -3.80
N GLU A 93 24.35 -10.62 -3.62
CA GLU A 93 25.62 -10.57 -4.36
C GLU A 93 26.79 -10.67 -3.36
N ALA A 94 27.74 -11.56 -3.64
CA ALA A 94 28.79 -11.91 -2.70
C ALA A 94 29.75 -10.73 -2.45
N GLY A 95 29.79 -10.23 -1.21
CA GLY A 95 30.62 -9.09 -0.82
C GLY A 95 29.92 -7.72 -0.92
N VAL A 96 28.65 -7.68 -1.36
CA VAL A 96 27.85 -6.45 -1.41
C VAL A 96 27.00 -6.34 -0.14
N CYS A 97 27.40 -5.49 0.80
CA CYS A 97 26.61 -5.16 2.00
C CYS A 97 26.09 -3.71 2.03
N ASP A 98 26.34 -2.95 0.95
CA ASP A 98 25.81 -1.61 0.67
C ASP A 98 25.26 -1.60 -0.76
N ILE A 99 23.98 -1.26 -0.93
CA ILE A 99 23.33 -1.08 -2.25
C ILE A 99 23.16 0.40 -2.62
N GLY A 100 23.83 1.29 -1.89
CA GLY A 100 23.59 2.72 -1.95
C GLY A 100 22.32 3.13 -1.19
N TYR A 101 22.01 4.43 -1.23
CA TYR A 101 20.80 5.02 -0.62
C TYR A 101 20.62 4.74 0.88
N GLY A 102 21.67 4.31 1.59
CA GLY A 102 21.61 3.92 3.00
C GLY A 102 20.98 2.53 3.25
N GLY A 103 20.97 1.64 2.25
CA GLY A 103 20.51 0.26 2.39
C GLY A 103 21.66 -0.71 2.69
N TYR A 104 21.65 -1.33 3.88
CA TYR A 104 22.70 -2.25 4.35
C TYR A 104 22.21 -3.67 4.63
N TRP A 105 23.00 -4.68 4.27
CA TRP A 105 22.58 -6.08 4.42
C TRP A 105 22.64 -6.54 5.88
N SER A 106 21.55 -7.12 6.39
CA SER A 106 21.51 -7.76 7.70
C SER A 106 21.55 -9.28 7.59
N TYR A 107 22.73 -9.87 7.87
CA TYR A 107 22.94 -11.33 7.87
C TYR A 107 21.94 -12.08 8.80
N LYS A 108 21.55 -11.48 9.93
CA LYS A 108 20.60 -12.06 10.89
C LYS A 108 19.17 -12.14 10.36
N LEU A 109 18.79 -11.23 9.46
CA LEU A 109 17.44 -11.17 8.88
C LEU A 109 17.38 -11.84 7.50
N GLY A 110 18.48 -11.78 6.74
CA GLY A 110 18.49 -12.13 5.32
C GLY A 110 17.74 -11.11 4.47
N ASP A 111 17.81 -9.83 4.84
CA ASP A 111 17.19 -8.72 4.11
C ASP A 111 17.97 -7.42 4.32
N TRP A 112 17.60 -6.38 3.56
CA TRP A 112 18.17 -5.04 3.63
C TRP A 112 17.51 -4.20 4.74
N LEU A 113 18.33 -3.47 5.50
CA LEU A 113 17.90 -2.41 6.41
C LEU A 113 18.22 -1.06 5.77
N PHE A 114 17.21 -0.22 5.60
CA PHE A 114 17.34 1.09 4.96
C PHE A 114 17.36 2.24 5.97
N TYR A 115 17.83 3.39 5.49
CA TYR A 115 17.89 4.67 6.20
C TYR A 115 18.81 4.64 7.45
N ASP A 116 20.11 4.64 7.19
CA ASP A 116 21.17 4.94 8.16
C ASP A 116 20.84 6.21 8.99
N GLY A 117 20.84 6.05 10.32
CA GLY A 117 20.50 7.10 11.30
C GLY A 117 19.03 7.53 11.39
N HIS A 118 18.07 6.72 10.92
CA HIS A 118 16.64 7.09 10.94
C HIS A 118 16.02 7.16 12.34
N ASP A 119 15.23 8.20 12.64
CA ASP A 119 14.70 8.47 13.99
C ASP A 119 13.19 8.21 14.17
N GLY A 120 12.58 7.45 13.26
CA GLY A 120 11.17 7.03 13.33
C GLY A 120 10.93 5.65 12.69
N ILE A 121 9.68 5.33 12.36
CA ILE A 121 9.30 4.11 11.62
C ILE A 121 8.54 4.51 10.35
N ASP A 122 8.99 4.02 9.18
CA ASP A 122 8.30 4.30 7.91
C ASP A 122 7.42 3.13 7.49
N TYR A 123 6.12 3.44 7.34
CA TYR A 123 5.09 2.50 6.93
C TYR A 123 4.62 2.80 5.50
N GLY A 124 4.81 1.86 4.59
CA GLY A 124 4.50 1.99 3.16
C GLY A 124 3.00 2.09 2.92
N MET A 125 2.52 3.30 2.61
CA MET A 125 1.11 3.58 2.34
C MET A 125 0.93 4.81 1.44
N SER A 126 0.41 4.59 0.23
CA SER A 126 0.18 5.65 -0.74
C SER A 126 -1.19 6.33 -0.52
N TYR A 127 -1.18 7.60 -0.11
CA TYR A 127 -2.35 8.49 -0.02
C TYR A 127 -3.56 7.91 0.71
N ARG A 128 -3.34 7.34 1.90
CA ARG A 128 -4.35 6.66 2.73
C ARG A 128 -4.66 7.43 4.02
N PRO A 129 -5.82 7.19 4.66
CA PRO A 129 -6.16 7.80 5.94
C PRO A 129 -5.09 7.56 7.01
N LEU A 130 -4.85 8.57 7.84
CA LEU A 130 -3.98 8.51 9.02
C LEU A 130 -4.79 8.74 10.28
N TYR A 131 -4.48 7.96 11.32
CA TYR A 131 -5.12 8.02 12.63
C TYR A 131 -4.16 8.52 13.70
N ALA A 132 -4.71 9.21 14.71
CA ALA A 132 -3.99 9.46 15.95
C ALA A 132 -3.62 8.12 16.61
N ALA A 133 -2.33 7.88 16.82
CA ALA A 133 -1.83 6.66 17.45
C ALA A 133 -2.21 6.57 18.95
N ALA A 134 -2.48 7.70 19.59
CA ALA A 134 -2.82 7.78 21.01
C ALA A 134 -3.73 8.98 21.27
N ASP A 135 -4.46 8.94 22.38
CA ASP A 135 -5.25 10.07 22.87
C ASP A 135 -4.36 11.31 23.02
N ALA A 136 -4.79 12.43 22.44
CA ALA A 136 -4.03 13.67 22.37
C ALA A 136 -4.82 14.86 22.92
N ASP A 137 -4.14 15.68 23.71
CA ASP A 137 -4.66 16.89 24.36
C ASP A 137 -4.16 18.19 23.70
N GLN A 138 -3.23 18.09 22.75
CA GLN A 138 -2.77 19.21 21.92
C GLN A 138 -2.44 18.76 20.49
N VAL A 139 -2.81 19.58 19.51
CA VAL A 139 -2.12 19.60 18.21
C VAL A 139 -1.03 20.65 18.32
N ILE A 140 0.22 20.22 18.55
CA ILE A 140 1.40 21.10 18.67
C ILE A 140 1.66 21.78 17.32
N TYR A 141 1.54 21.03 16.22
CA TYR A 141 1.79 21.53 14.88
C TYR A 141 0.91 20.82 13.84
N SER A 142 0.57 21.53 12.77
CA SER A 142 -0.14 21.03 11.59
C SER A 142 0.17 21.96 10.40
N GLY A 143 0.94 21.48 9.41
CA GLY A 143 1.38 22.29 8.27
C GLY A 143 2.71 21.85 7.65
N TRP A 144 3.27 22.67 6.77
CA TRP A 144 4.58 22.43 6.14
C TRP A 144 5.75 22.66 7.12
N TRP A 145 6.68 21.69 7.19
CA TRP A 145 7.93 21.79 7.95
C TRP A 145 8.74 23.04 7.58
N ASP A 146 8.93 23.26 6.28
CA ASP A 146 9.43 24.53 5.74
C ASP A 146 8.37 25.08 4.75
N PRO A 147 7.61 26.11 5.15
CA PRO A 147 6.64 26.80 4.31
C PRO A 147 7.16 27.38 2.99
N GLN A 148 8.47 27.44 2.75
CA GLN A 148 9.07 27.88 1.49
C GLN A 148 10.04 26.85 0.89
N ASN A 149 10.05 25.60 1.39
CA ASN A 149 10.71 24.46 0.75
C ASN A 149 9.94 23.17 1.05
N HIS A 150 9.11 22.75 0.11
CA HIS A 150 8.23 21.60 0.26
C HIS A 150 8.95 20.25 0.12
N LYS A 151 10.28 20.26 -0.11
CA LYS A 151 11.08 19.07 -0.46
C LYS A 151 12.09 18.69 0.63
N VAL A 152 11.99 19.28 1.84
CA VAL A 152 12.85 18.96 2.99
C VAL A 152 12.11 18.34 4.17
N SER A 153 12.85 17.55 4.96
CA SER A 153 12.38 16.93 6.22
C SER A 153 11.03 16.22 6.06
N LEU A 154 10.16 16.26 7.08
CA LEU A 154 8.83 15.67 7.12
C LEU A 154 7.84 16.22 6.09
N GLY A 155 8.14 17.33 5.39
CA GLY A 155 7.18 17.98 4.49
C GLY A 155 5.95 18.48 5.24
N LEU A 156 4.76 18.20 4.72
CA LEU A 156 3.50 18.45 5.42
C LEU A 156 3.34 17.40 6.54
N TYR A 157 3.15 17.85 7.78
CA TYR A 157 3.09 16.96 8.94
C TYR A 157 2.16 17.47 10.04
N VAL A 158 1.71 16.54 10.88
CA VAL A 158 1.01 16.81 12.15
C VAL A 158 1.92 16.38 13.30
N ARG A 159 1.91 17.13 14.40
CA ARG A 159 2.50 16.72 15.69
C ARG A 159 1.48 16.86 16.81
N LEU A 160 1.26 15.77 17.55
CA LEU A 160 0.33 15.69 18.67
C LEU A 160 1.10 15.62 20.01
N HIS A 161 0.57 16.25 21.06
CA HIS A 161 0.96 16.01 22.45
C HIS A 161 0.02 14.96 23.05
N HIS A 162 0.51 14.18 24.01
CA HIS A 162 -0.26 13.18 24.74
C HIS A 162 -0.24 13.46 26.24
N PRO A 163 -1.31 13.13 27.01
CA PRO A 163 -1.38 13.42 28.45
C PRO A 163 -0.26 12.82 29.32
N ASN A 164 0.52 11.85 28.80
CA ASN A 164 1.70 11.28 29.45
C ASN A 164 3.01 12.04 29.14
N GLY A 165 2.95 13.19 28.45
CA GLY A 165 4.09 14.03 28.08
C GLY A 165 4.87 13.56 26.85
N TYR A 166 4.46 12.46 26.20
CA TYR A 166 5.01 12.08 24.90
C TYR A 166 4.40 12.94 23.78
N SER A 167 5.04 12.94 22.62
CA SER A 167 4.46 13.48 21.39
C SER A 167 4.69 12.56 20.20
N THR A 168 3.73 12.48 19.30
CA THR A 168 3.83 11.74 18.03
C THR A 168 3.85 12.71 16.85
N SER A 169 4.70 12.46 15.86
CA SER A 169 4.72 13.19 14.58
C SER A 169 4.39 12.25 13.44
N TYR A 170 3.54 12.72 12.51
CA TYR A 170 3.05 11.99 11.34
C TYR A 170 3.55 12.73 10.10
N GLY A 171 4.62 12.23 9.50
CA GLY A 171 5.33 12.88 8.39
C GLY A 171 4.81 12.51 7.01
N HIS A 172 5.25 13.30 6.04
CA HIS A 172 5.04 13.14 4.59
C HIS A 172 3.57 13.17 4.14
N MET A 173 2.69 13.81 4.91
CA MET A 173 1.25 13.85 4.67
C MET A 173 0.87 14.56 3.36
N SER A 174 -0.30 14.27 2.79
CA SER A 174 -0.83 14.99 1.63
C SER A 174 -1.97 15.97 1.96
N ALA A 175 -2.65 15.73 3.09
CA ALA A 175 -3.70 16.59 3.63
C ALA A 175 -3.71 16.44 5.15
N VAL A 176 -3.87 17.55 5.87
CA VAL A 176 -4.08 17.53 7.33
C VAL A 176 -5.55 17.79 7.64
N ALA A 177 -6.11 17.06 8.60
CA ALA A 177 -7.52 17.15 9.02
C ALA A 177 -7.69 17.69 10.45
N VAL A 178 -6.64 18.35 10.96
CA VAL A 178 -6.58 18.94 12.31
C VAL A 178 -5.86 20.29 12.27
N SER A 179 -6.26 21.21 13.15
CA SER A 179 -5.66 22.54 13.28
C SER A 179 -4.84 22.64 14.55
N ALA A 180 -3.71 23.35 14.51
CA ALA A 180 -2.84 23.54 15.67
C ALA A 180 -3.50 24.40 16.76
N CYS A 181 -3.22 24.12 18.03
CA CYS A 181 -3.71 24.94 19.15
C CYS A 181 -2.69 25.07 20.29
N SER A 182 -2.72 26.20 21.00
CA SER A 182 -1.53 26.77 21.64
C SER A 182 -1.08 26.14 22.96
N THR A 183 -1.92 25.36 23.64
CA THR A 183 -1.65 24.85 25.00
C THR A 183 -2.27 23.46 25.20
N PRO A 184 -1.64 22.52 25.93
CA PRO A 184 -2.26 21.25 26.31
C PRO A 184 -3.67 21.43 26.91
N GLY A 185 -4.60 20.55 26.54
CA GLY A 185 -6.02 20.64 26.86
C GLY A 185 -6.84 21.55 25.91
N CYS A 186 -6.23 22.13 24.86
CA CYS A 186 -6.97 22.95 23.87
C CYS A 186 -7.91 22.15 22.97
N VAL A 187 -7.69 20.83 22.87
CA VAL A 187 -8.48 19.88 22.07
C VAL A 187 -8.47 18.52 22.78
N PHE A 188 -9.39 17.64 22.40
CA PHE A 188 -9.27 16.21 22.67
C PHE A 188 -9.42 15.45 21.35
N ILE A 189 -8.42 14.65 21.01
CA ILE A 189 -8.40 13.79 19.83
C ILE A 189 -8.17 12.36 20.35
N PRO A 190 -9.17 11.46 20.31
CA PRO A 190 -8.97 10.08 20.74
C PRO A 190 -8.10 9.31 19.75
N HIS A 191 -7.43 8.26 20.22
CA HIS A 191 -6.77 7.29 19.35
C HIS A 191 -7.77 6.72 18.31
N GLY A 192 -7.30 6.49 17.08
CA GLY A 192 -8.15 6.08 15.97
C GLY A 192 -8.94 7.22 15.29
N GLU A 193 -8.92 8.46 15.82
CA GLU A 193 -9.50 9.61 15.13
C GLU A 193 -8.68 9.95 13.87
N TRP A 194 -9.37 10.34 12.80
CA TRP A 194 -8.77 10.64 11.50
C TRP A 194 -8.12 12.03 11.55
N ILE A 195 -6.80 12.10 11.33
CA ILE A 195 -5.99 13.33 11.43
C ILE A 195 -5.43 13.84 10.09
N GLY A 196 -5.60 13.08 9.01
CA GLY A 196 -5.21 13.48 7.65
C GLY A 196 -4.94 12.29 6.73
N PHE A 197 -4.11 12.49 5.72
CA PHE A 197 -3.74 11.47 4.74
C PHE A 197 -2.22 11.36 4.59
N SER A 198 -1.70 10.15 4.37
CA SER A 198 -0.30 9.93 3.99
C SER A 198 0.01 10.52 2.61
N GLY A 199 1.28 10.57 2.23
CA GLY A 199 1.71 11.20 0.98
C GLY A 199 3.21 11.08 0.78
N SER A 200 3.78 11.97 -0.03
CA SER A 200 5.21 11.95 -0.40
C SER A 200 5.86 13.33 -0.30
N THR A 201 5.33 14.22 0.54
CA THR A 201 5.85 15.59 0.70
C THR A 201 7.14 15.61 1.50
N GLY A 202 7.96 16.66 1.36
CA GLY A 202 9.24 16.78 2.07
C GLY A 202 10.33 15.94 1.41
N ASN A 203 11.33 15.55 2.20
CA ASN A 203 12.40 14.68 1.73
C ASN A 203 11.95 13.21 1.76
N SER A 204 11.21 12.79 0.73
CA SER A 204 10.65 11.44 0.62
C SER A 204 10.94 10.82 -0.75
N SER A 205 11.37 9.56 -0.77
CA SER A 205 11.58 8.77 -1.99
C SER A 205 10.27 8.27 -2.61
N GLY A 206 9.16 8.30 -1.87
CA GLY A 206 7.84 7.90 -2.37
C GLY A 206 6.78 7.78 -1.26
N PRO A 207 5.49 7.72 -1.62
CA PRO A 207 4.39 7.77 -0.66
C PRO A 207 4.39 6.78 0.53
N HIS A 208 4.55 7.28 1.76
CA HIS A 208 4.55 6.53 3.02
C HIS A 208 4.06 7.38 4.22
N LEU A 209 4.03 6.78 5.42
CA LEU A 209 3.91 7.47 6.71
C LEU A 209 5.23 7.33 7.47
N HIS A 210 5.90 8.43 7.79
CA HIS A 210 6.93 8.46 8.82
C HIS A 210 6.28 8.71 10.19
N LEU A 211 6.36 7.74 11.10
CA LEU A 211 5.91 7.90 12.48
C LEU A 211 7.11 8.13 13.40
N ARG A 212 7.17 9.31 14.02
CA ARG A 212 8.14 9.63 15.08
C ARG A 212 7.47 9.61 16.44
N VAL A 213 8.11 9.01 17.43
CA VAL A 213 7.71 9.11 18.84
C VAL A 213 8.80 9.83 19.61
N VAL A 214 8.42 10.90 20.31
CA VAL A 214 9.33 11.73 21.10
C VAL A 214 8.87 11.71 22.57
N ASN A 215 9.79 11.34 23.46
CA ASN A 215 9.54 11.21 24.89
C ASN A 215 9.51 12.58 25.62
N PRO A 216 9.14 12.64 26.92
CA PRO A 216 9.07 13.89 27.67
C PRO A 216 10.40 14.65 27.85
N SER A 217 11.56 14.03 27.58
CA SER A 217 12.87 14.70 27.58
C SER A 217 13.29 15.21 26.19
N GLY A 218 12.38 15.17 25.21
CA GLY A 218 12.62 15.68 23.87
C GLY A 218 13.50 14.80 23.00
N LYS A 219 13.56 13.48 23.27
CA LYS A 219 14.34 12.50 22.51
C LYS A 219 13.43 11.55 21.72
N ALA A 220 13.83 11.25 20.49
CA ALA A 220 13.20 10.22 19.69
C ALA A 220 13.44 8.82 20.29
N VAL A 221 12.45 7.94 20.20
CA VAL A 221 12.47 6.57 20.74
C VAL A 221 11.73 5.60 19.81
N ASP A 222 12.20 4.35 19.72
CA ASP A 222 11.47 3.30 19.00
C ASP A 222 10.19 2.89 19.77
N PRO A 223 8.98 2.96 19.19
CA PRO A 223 7.75 2.49 19.84
C PRO A 223 7.69 0.97 20.08
N TYR A 224 8.52 0.17 19.41
CA TYR A 224 8.67 -1.27 19.65
C TYR A 224 9.60 -1.60 20.83
N GLY A 225 10.31 -0.60 21.37
CA GLY A 225 11.12 -0.70 22.58
C GLY A 225 12.56 -1.18 22.33
N TRP A 226 13.14 -1.95 23.26
CA TRP A 226 14.40 -2.69 23.01
C TRP A 226 14.30 -4.15 23.48
N THR A 227 14.54 -5.06 22.53
CA THR A 227 14.48 -6.53 22.72
C THR A 227 15.79 -7.25 22.34
N GLY A 228 16.81 -6.51 21.90
CA GLY A 228 18.14 -7.07 21.63
C GLY A 228 18.81 -7.65 22.87
N SER A 229 19.63 -8.68 22.69
CA SER A 229 20.27 -9.44 23.78
C SER A 229 21.42 -8.72 24.51
N GLY A 230 21.83 -7.55 24.01
CA GLY A 230 22.84 -6.69 24.63
C GLY A 230 22.23 -5.44 25.26
N ALA A 231 23.10 -4.54 25.73
CA ALA A 231 22.69 -3.17 25.98
C ALA A 231 22.26 -2.51 24.66
N ASP A 232 21.21 -1.69 24.73
CA ASP A 232 20.79 -0.84 23.62
C ASP A 232 21.90 0.17 23.28
N PRO A 233 22.35 0.28 22.02
CA PRO A 233 23.27 1.33 21.60
C PRO A 233 22.70 2.75 21.77
N TRP A 234 21.37 2.92 21.77
CA TRP A 234 20.71 4.20 21.99
C TRP A 234 20.66 4.54 23.48
N PRO A 235 21.38 5.57 23.98
CA PRO A 235 21.43 5.88 25.41
C PRO A 235 20.11 6.45 25.97
N ASN A 236 19.15 6.80 25.12
CA ASN A 236 17.81 7.24 25.51
C ASN A 236 16.77 6.09 25.38
N ASN A 237 17.23 4.84 25.53
CA ASN A 237 16.48 3.59 25.45
C ASN A 237 15.08 3.68 26.11
N GLN A 238 14.06 3.41 25.30
CA GLN A 238 12.72 3.06 25.73
C GLN A 238 12.65 1.53 25.72
N LYS A 239 12.72 0.85 26.87
CA LYS A 239 12.86 -0.62 26.87
C LYS A 239 11.53 -1.31 26.57
N GLU A 240 10.47 -0.85 27.21
CA GLU A 240 9.11 -1.37 27.03
C GLU A 240 8.56 -0.92 25.67
N SER A 241 7.88 -1.82 24.94
CA SER A 241 7.12 -1.40 23.77
C SER A 241 5.94 -0.53 24.18
N LEU A 242 5.74 0.55 23.45
CA LEU A 242 4.68 1.54 23.68
C LEU A 242 3.33 1.15 23.05
N TRP A 243 3.27 0.06 22.27
CA TRP A 243 2.05 -0.42 21.60
C TRP A 243 1.11 -1.20 22.54
N VAL A 244 -0.13 -0.73 22.69
CA VAL A 244 -1.25 -1.50 23.25
C VAL A 244 -1.75 -2.51 22.21
N GLN A 245 -1.84 -2.05 20.96
CA GLN A 245 -2.12 -2.87 19.79
C GLN A 245 -1.11 -2.52 18.70
N TYR A 246 -0.34 -3.52 18.26
CA TYR A 246 0.61 -3.37 17.16
C TYR A 246 -0.11 -3.00 15.84
N PRO A 247 0.51 -2.16 14.98
CA PRO A 247 0.00 -1.91 13.64
C PRO A 247 0.03 -3.17 12.77
N SER A 248 -0.77 -3.21 11.71
CA SER A 248 -0.87 -4.38 10.85
C SER A 248 0.11 -4.29 9.69
N LEU A 249 1.15 -5.13 9.73
CA LEU A 249 2.29 -5.06 8.83
C LEU A 249 2.29 -6.15 7.76
N ILE A 250 2.64 -5.74 6.56
CA ILE A 250 3.08 -6.58 5.46
C ILE A 250 4.61 -6.63 5.50
N TYR A 251 5.16 -7.84 5.62
CA TYR A 251 6.60 -8.05 5.53
C TYR A 251 7.00 -8.40 4.10
N TYR A 252 8.05 -7.73 3.64
CA TYR A 252 8.98 -8.25 2.63
C TYR A 252 10.09 -9.01 3.39
N GLY A 253 10.66 -10.06 2.78
CA GLY A 253 11.69 -10.92 3.37
C GLY A 253 11.45 -11.39 4.82
N ALA A 254 11.91 -10.60 5.79
CA ALA A 254 11.95 -10.94 7.22
C ALA A 254 10.85 -10.27 8.08
N ALA A 255 10.35 -11.01 9.08
CA ALA A 255 9.45 -10.46 10.10
C ALA A 255 10.26 -9.77 11.22
N ILE A 256 10.45 -8.45 11.10
CA ILE A 256 11.27 -7.66 12.03
C ILE A 256 10.47 -7.26 13.28
N PHE A 257 9.42 -6.46 13.11
CA PHE A 257 8.53 -6.03 14.20
C PHE A 257 7.39 -7.02 14.47
N PRO A 258 6.74 -7.01 15.65
CA PRO A 258 5.42 -7.59 15.84
C PRO A 258 4.36 -6.91 14.97
N SER A 259 3.26 -7.61 14.64
CA SER A 259 2.11 -7.07 13.91
C SER A 259 0.79 -7.40 14.58
N GLY A 260 -0.21 -6.53 14.41
CA GLY A 260 -1.58 -6.71 14.88
C GLY A 260 -2.60 -6.86 13.74
N SER A 261 -3.88 -6.91 14.11
CA SER A 261 -4.99 -6.99 13.15
C SER A 261 -5.17 -5.69 12.36
N ALA A 262 -5.49 -5.82 11.07
CA ALA A 262 -5.83 -4.70 10.20
C ALA A 262 -7.11 -4.01 10.68
N LEU A 263 -7.06 -2.69 10.85
CA LEU A 263 -8.25 -1.89 11.16
C LEU A 263 -9.13 -1.71 9.90
N GLY A 264 -10.43 -1.54 10.08
CA GLY A 264 -11.33 -1.20 8.97
C GLY A 264 -11.05 0.19 8.42
N TYR A 265 -11.21 0.38 7.11
CA TYR A 265 -11.22 1.71 6.49
C TYR A 265 -12.47 2.50 6.91
N PRO A 266 -12.40 3.84 7.03
CA PRO A 266 -13.58 4.65 7.29
C PRO A 266 -14.54 4.52 6.09
N PRO A 267 -15.86 4.39 6.32
CA PRO A 267 -16.83 4.17 5.25
C PRO A 267 -16.87 5.35 4.28
N ALA A 268 -17.19 5.07 3.02
CA ALA A 268 -17.41 6.11 2.02
C ALA A 268 -18.58 7.03 2.42
N PRO A 269 -18.52 8.34 2.13
CA PRO A 269 -19.56 9.29 2.51
C PRO A 269 -20.84 9.06 1.69
N VAL A 270 -21.89 8.50 2.31
CA VAL A 270 -23.14 8.12 1.62
C VAL A 270 -24.34 9.02 1.91
N ASN A 271 -24.31 9.84 2.97
CA ASN A 271 -25.38 10.77 3.32
C ASN A 271 -24.79 12.04 3.93
N GLY A 272 -25.04 13.21 3.35
CA GLY A 272 -24.52 14.48 3.85
C GLY A 272 -25.05 15.68 3.07
N ILE A 273 -25.03 16.86 3.69
CA ILE A 273 -25.39 18.12 3.03
C ILE A 273 -24.23 18.50 2.10
N VAL A 274 -24.49 18.58 0.80
CA VAL A 274 -23.52 19.08 -0.19
C VAL A 274 -23.86 20.52 -0.54
N VAL A 275 -22.84 21.39 -0.51
CA VAL A 275 -22.89 22.76 -1.01
C VAL A 275 -21.88 22.85 -2.17
N ASP A 276 -22.30 23.44 -3.28
CA ASP A 276 -21.71 23.30 -4.62
C ASP A 276 -21.47 24.68 -5.23
N ASP A 277 -20.46 24.88 -6.09
CA ASP A 277 -20.09 26.22 -6.59
C ASP A 277 -21.11 26.87 -7.56
N GLY A 278 -22.04 26.10 -8.10
CA GLY A 278 -23.25 26.59 -8.76
C GLY A 278 -24.48 26.69 -7.85
N GLY A 279 -24.37 26.19 -6.61
CA GLY A 279 -25.48 25.96 -5.69
C GLY A 279 -25.78 27.08 -4.70
N ALA A 280 -26.96 26.98 -4.07
CA ALA A 280 -27.34 27.86 -2.97
C ALA A 280 -26.44 27.63 -1.74
N GLY A 281 -25.91 28.73 -1.18
CA GLY A 281 -24.95 28.69 -0.08
C GLY A 281 -23.49 28.87 -0.51
N PHE A 282 -23.18 28.82 -1.81
CA PHE A 282 -21.90 29.27 -2.34
C PHE A 282 -21.85 30.78 -2.54
N SER A 283 -20.65 31.37 -2.42
CA SER A 283 -20.38 32.78 -2.66
C SER A 283 -18.91 33.04 -2.99
N GLU A 284 -18.64 34.06 -3.80
CA GLU A 284 -17.29 34.56 -4.10
C GLU A 284 -17.12 35.99 -3.58
N SER A 285 -15.93 36.31 -3.08
CA SER A 285 -15.57 37.67 -2.67
C SER A 285 -14.14 38.03 -3.12
N PRO A 286 -13.95 39.03 -4.01
CA PRO A 286 -14.99 39.75 -4.77
C PRO A 286 -15.86 38.83 -5.66
N ALA A 287 -17.03 39.28 -6.07
CA ALA A 287 -17.90 38.50 -6.95
C ALA A 287 -17.23 38.26 -8.32
N ALA A 288 -17.33 37.03 -8.83
CA ALA A 288 -16.68 36.57 -10.07
C ALA A 288 -15.15 36.77 -10.09
N CYS A 289 -14.49 36.64 -8.94
CA CYS A 289 -13.03 36.65 -8.85
C CYS A 289 -12.40 35.29 -9.18
N TRP A 290 -13.18 34.20 -9.13
CA TRP A 290 -12.79 32.90 -9.67
C TRP A 290 -13.24 32.76 -11.12
N LYS A 291 -12.48 31.99 -11.89
CA LYS A 291 -12.88 31.54 -13.23
C LYS A 291 -13.71 30.27 -13.11
N THR A 292 -14.70 30.11 -13.98
CA THR A 292 -15.42 28.84 -14.17
C THR A 292 -14.64 27.92 -15.10
N GLY A 293 -14.48 26.66 -14.70
CA GLY A 293 -13.95 25.57 -15.51
C GLY A 293 -14.92 24.38 -15.56
N THR A 294 -14.46 23.25 -16.09
CA THR A 294 -15.17 21.97 -16.01
C THR A 294 -14.20 20.85 -15.62
N SER A 295 -14.69 19.84 -14.90
CA SER A 295 -13.91 18.67 -14.49
C SER A 295 -14.82 17.43 -14.35
N THR A 296 -14.28 16.25 -14.67
CA THR A 296 -15.08 15.01 -14.79
C THR A 296 -15.42 14.36 -13.46
N ASN A 297 -14.66 14.65 -12.39
CA ASN A 297 -14.99 14.21 -11.03
C ASN A 297 -15.72 15.28 -10.23
N ALA A 298 -16.02 16.44 -10.82
CA ALA A 298 -16.60 17.57 -10.10
C ALA A 298 -18.09 17.36 -9.76
N THR A 299 -18.61 18.00 -8.71
CA THR A 299 -20.06 18.02 -8.49
C THR A 299 -20.71 18.83 -9.62
N ASN A 300 -21.81 18.33 -10.19
CA ASN A 300 -22.48 18.82 -11.41
C ASN A 300 -21.64 18.86 -12.72
N GLY A 301 -20.30 18.91 -12.64
CA GLY A 301 -19.36 18.96 -13.77
C GLY A 301 -18.72 20.34 -14.00
N ALA A 302 -19.28 21.40 -13.42
CA ALA A 302 -18.64 22.71 -13.29
C ALA A 302 -17.62 22.72 -12.14
N MET A 303 -16.78 23.75 -12.10
CA MET A 303 -15.82 23.98 -11.02
C MET A 303 -15.30 25.42 -11.05
N ARG A 304 -14.65 25.87 -9.98
CA ARG A 304 -13.95 27.16 -9.89
C ARG A 304 -12.44 26.99 -9.88
N TYR A 305 -11.72 27.95 -10.46
CA TYR A 305 -10.26 28.04 -10.32
C TYR A 305 -9.76 29.49 -10.32
N VAL A 306 -8.61 29.70 -9.68
CA VAL A 306 -7.97 31.01 -9.55
C VAL A 306 -6.44 30.86 -9.55
N LYS A 307 -5.73 31.93 -9.91
CA LYS A 307 -4.26 31.95 -9.74
C LYS A 307 -3.91 32.16 -8.26
N PRO A 308 -3.02 31.31 -7.69
CA PRO A 308 -2.61 31.38 -6.29
C PRO A 308 -1.69 32.58 -6.02
N ARG A 309 -1.51 32.90 -4.74
CA ARG A 309 -0.71 34.01 -4.23
C ARG A 309 -0.07 33.61 -2.89
N THR A 310 1.22 33.92 -2.69
CA THR A 310 1.84 33.86 -1.36
C THR A 310 1.59 35.14 -0.54
N SER A 311 1.27 36.25 -1.23
CA SER A 311 0.78 37.50 -0.62
C SER A 311 -0.61 37.34 0.02
N ALA A 312 -1.07 38.39 0.73
CA ALA A 312 -2.45 38.47 1.22
C ALA A 312 -3.48 38.14 0.11
N PRO A 313 -4.61 37.48 0.45
CA PRO A 313 -5.59 37.02 -0.53
C PRO A 313 -6.29 38.20 -1.19
N SER A 314 -6.59 38.05 -2.48
CA SER A 314 -7.38 39.00 -3.28
C SER A 314 -8.69 38.41 -3.79
N CYS A 315 -8.94 37.14 -3.50
CA CYS A 315 -10.10 36.38 -3.95
C CYS A 315 -10.39 35.23 -2.98
N SER A 316 -11.66 34.93 -2.77
CA SER A 316 -12.12 33.88 -1.85
C SER A 316 -13.42 33.24 -2.32
N ALA A 317 -13.56 31.96 -2.03
CA ALA A 317 -14.73 31.12 -2.32
C ALA A 317 -15.23 30.55 -0.99
N GLN A 318 -16.53 30.62 -0.73
CA GLN A 318 -17.11 30.28 0.57
C GLN A 318 -18.41 29.49 0.40
N TRP A 319 -18.44 28.32 1.05
CA TRP A 319 -19.59 27.41 1.13
C TRP A 319 -20.18 27.48 2.54
N ALA A 320 -21.35 28.09 2.68
CA ALA A 320 -22.03 28.26 3.96
C ALA A 320 -22.62 26.95 4.48
N PHE A 321 -22.46 26.68 5.77
CA PHE A 321 -23.23 25.64 6.46
C PHE A 321 -24.70 26.10 6.58
N PRO A 322 -25.70 25.38 6.05
CA PRO A 322 -27.04 25.95 5.90
C PRO A 322 -27.71 26.32 7.22
N GLN A 323 -28.28 27.52 7.27
CA GLN A 323 -29.02 28.01 8.43
C GLN A 323 -30.23 27.13 8.75
N GLY A 324 -30.47 26.85 10.03
CA GLY A 324 -31.56 25.98 10.50
C GLY A 324 -31.22 24.48 10.49
N THR A 325 -30.04 24.09 10.02
CA THR A 325 -29.51 22.72 10.15
C THR A 325 -29.30 22.37 11.63
N THR A 326 -29.55 21.10 12.01
CA THR A 326 -29.37 20.60 13.37
C THR A 326 -27.94 20.83 13.89
N ALA A 327 -27.82 21.46 15.06
CA ALA A 327 -26.53 21.67 15.70
C ALA A 327 -25.87 20.34 16.13
N GLY A 328 -24.55 20.25 16.08
CA GLY A 328 -23.81 19.04 16.46
C GLY A 328 -22.47 18.91 15.75
N VAL A 329 -21.85 17.74 15.87
CA VAL A 329 -20.57 17.44 15.23
C VAL A 329 -20.80 17.00 13.79
N TYR A 330 -20.11 17.64 12.84
CA TYR A 330 -20.09 17.23 11.44
C TYR A 330 -18.67 16.86 11.03
N ALA A 331 -18.53 15.72 10.35
CA ALA A 331 -17.36 15.44 9.53
C ALA A 331 -17.46 16.29 8.26
N VAL A 332 -16.40 17.02 7.94
CA VAL A 332 -16.32 17.92 6.78
C VAL A 332 -15.43 17.30 5.71
N TYR A 333 -15.89 17.37 4.46
CA TYR A 333 -15.13 16.98 3.28
C TYR A 333 -15.16 18.12 2.24
N ILE A 334 -14.10 18.28 1.47
CA ILE A 334 -14.10 19.04 0.21
C ILE A 334 -13.95 18.10 -0.99
N ARG A 335 -14.44 18.52 -2.14
CA ARG A 335 -14.11 17.93 -3.43
C ARG A 335 -12.97 18.73 -4.07
N VAL A 336 -11.87 18.06 -4.42
CA VAL A 336 -10.81 18.64 -5.26
C VAL A 336 -11.05 18.22 -6.71
N PRO A 337 -11.23 19.18 -7.66
CA PRO A 337 -11.46 18.85 -9.07
C PRO A 337 -10.16 18.36 -9.75
N SER A 338 -10.29 17.52 -10.77
CA SER A 338 -9.15 16.97 -11.54
C SER A 338 -8.36 17.99 -12.34
N ASN A 339 -8.92 19.17 -12.54
CA ASN A 339 -8.42 20.20 -13.45
C ASN A 339 -8.15 21.48 -12.64
N HIS A 340 -7.11 22.23 -13.02
CA HIS A 340 -6.74 23.52 -12.42
C HIS A 340 -6.49 23.49 -10.88
N ALA A 341 -6.11 22.33 -10.34
CA ALA A 341 -5.87 22.09 -8.91
C ALA A 341 -4.42 21.59 -8.69
N THR A 342 -3.44 22.47 -8.89
CA THR A 342 -2.00 22.13 -8.99
C THR A 342 -1.12 22.76 -7.90
N VAL A 343 -1.71 23.38 -6.88
CA VAL A 343 -1.00 23.90 -5.70
C VAL A 343 -0.66 22.80 -4.69
N GLU A 344 0.40 23.01 -3.93
CA GLU A 344 0.84 22.10 -2.87
C GLU A 344 0.42 22.58 -1.46
N GLY A 345 0.02 23.85 -1.28
CA GLY A 345 -0.39 24.41 0.01
C GLY A 345 -1.69 25.20 0.02
N ALA A 346 -2.82 24.59 -0.36
CA ALA A 346 -4.14 25.24 -0.30
C ALA A 346 -4.62 25.40 1.16
N PHE A 347 -4.93 26.63 1.57
CA PHE A 347 -5.49 26.93 2.90
C PHE A 347 -7.02 26.96 2.90
N TYR A 348 -7.63 26.15 3.77
CA TYR A 348 -9.07 26.21 4.04
C TYR A 348 -9.34 26.68 5.47
N ASP A 349 -10.15 27.73 5.59
CA ASP A 349 -10.72 28.20 6.86
C ASP A 349 -12.04 27.47 7.12
N ILE A 350 -12.23 26.99 8.35
CA ILE A 350 -13.48 26.39 8.85
C ILE A 350 -14.02 27.30 9.95
N GLN A 351 -15.12 28.00 9.68
CA GLN A 351 -15.83 28.81 10.66
C GLN A 351 -16.98 28.01 11.26
N HIS A 352 -16.88 27.67 12.55
CA HIS A 352 -17.78 26.72 13.22
C HIS A 352 -17.93 27.05 14.72
N ALA A 353 -19.14 27.04 15.27
CA ALA A 353 -19.47 27.32 16.68
C ALA A 353 -18.73 28.55 17.29
N GLY A 354 -18.61 29.63 16.52
CA GLY A 354 -17.90 30.86 16.92
C GLY A 354 -16.37 30.78 16.91
N LYS A 355 -15.79 29.66 16.49
CA LYS A 355 -14.34 29.44 16.32
C LYS A 355 -13.96 29.43 14.84
N THR A 356 -12.69 29.70 14.56
CA THR A 356 -12.08 29.48 13.25
C THR A 356 -10.97 28.43 13.40
N ALA A 357 -11.04 27.36 12.63
CA ALA A 357 -9.95 26.42 12.43
C ALA A 357 -9.37 26.60 11.01
N ARG A 358 -8.11 26.19 10.81
CA ARG A 358 -7.48 26.18 9.48
C ARG A 358 -6.78 24.86 9.23
N VAL A 359 -6.94 24.33 8.01
CA VAL A 359 -6.25 23.12 7.53
C VAL A 359 -5.56 23.40 6.20
N LEU A 360 -4.64 22.51 5.82
CA LEU A 360 -3.85 22.63 4.60
C LEU A 360 -3.86 21.33 3.78
N ILE A 361 -4.04 21.47 2.47
CA ILE A 361 -4.20 20.36 1.53
C ILE A 361 -3.31 20.60 0.32
N ASN A 362 -2.50 19.60 -0.04
CA ASN A 362 -1.78 19.55 -1.30
C ASN A 362 -2.78 19.11 -2.39
N GLN A 363 -3.26 20.03 -3.22
CA GLN A 363 -4.22 19.70 -4.27
C GLN A 363 -3.60 18.92 -5.42
N ALA A 364 -2.32 19.14 -5.73
CA ALA A 364 -1.61 18.52 -6.85
C ALA A 364 -1.53 16.97 -6.81
N VAL A 365 -1.97 16.34 -5.72
CA VAL A 365 -2.04 14.89 -5.52
C VAL A 365 -3.48 14.35 -5.38
N TYR A 366 -4.48 15.14 -5.76
CA TYR A 366 -5.90 14.79 -5.71
C TYR A 366 -6.66 15.23 -6.99
N PRO A 367 -7.66 14.45 -7.46
CA PRO A 367 -8.03 13.11 -7.01
C PRO A 367 -6.91 12.08 -7.28
N ASN A 368 -6.87 10.99 -6.52
CA ASN A 368 -5.89 9.91 -6.74
C ASN A 368 -6.48 8.51 -6.71
N ARG A 369 -5.85 7.62 -7.48
CA ARG A 369 -6.22 6.22 -7.67
C ARG A 369 -6.15 5.32 -6.42
N PHE A 370 -5.71 5.84 -5.27
CA PHE A 370 -5.41 5.04 -4.08
C PHE A 370 -6.53 5.07 -3.03
N TYR A 371 -7.08 6.26 -2.75
CA TYR A 371 -8.17 6.41 -1.78
C TYR A 371 -9.23 7.44 -2.21
N ALA A 372 -8.81 8.66 -2.57
CA ALA A 372 -9.70 9.75 -2.96
C ALA A 372 -9.82 9.85 -4.49
N ALA A 373 -10.33 8.80 -5.12
CA ALA A 373 -10.42 8.70 -6.59
C ALA A 373 -11.57 9.52 -7.18
N ASP A 374 -12.57 9.87 -6.37
CA ASP A 374 -13.63 10.82 -6.66
C ASP A 374 -13.26 12.28 -6.30
N GLY A 375 -12.19 12.47 -5.52
CA GLY A 375 -11.71 13.76 -5.05
C GLY A 375 -12.25 14.21 -3.68
N TRP A 376 -13.02 13.39 -2.95
CA TRP A 376 -13.49 13.75 -1.60
C TRP A 376 -12.37 13.62 -0.55
N ILE A 377 -11.94 14.76 0.00
CA ILE A 377 -10.87 14.86 1.00
C ILE A 377 -11.49 15.20 2.36
N TYR A 378 -11.30 14.33 3.35
CA TYR A 378 -11.70 14.59 4.74
C TYR A 378 -10.85 15.71 5.36
N MET A 379 -11.50 16.68 5.98
CA MET A 379 -10.89 17.88 6.57
C MET A 379 -10.92 17.91 8.10
N GLY A 380 -11.66 17.01 8.74
CA GLY A 380 -11.81 16.96 10.20
C GLY A 380 -13.27 16.91 10.67
N LYS A 381 -13.45 16.81 11.99
CA LYS A 381 -14.75 16.92 12.67
C LYS A 381 -14.84 18.25 13.38
N TYR A 382 -15.94 18.97 13.16
CA TYR A 382 -16.17 20.31 13.71
C TYR A 382 -17.59 20.41 14.26
N ASN A 383 -17.76 21.12 15.38
CA ASN A 383 -19.07 21.41 15.94
C ASN A 383 -19.69 22.61 15.23
N PHE A 384 -20.87 22.44 14.65
CA PHE A 384 -21.65 23.50 13.99
C PHE A 384 -22.94 23.80 14.77
N THR A 385 -23.41 25.05 14.74
CA THR A 385 -24.60 25.52 15.46
C THR A 385 -25.82 25.72 14.56
N GLY A 386 -25.67 25.77 13.24
CA GLY A 386 -26.78 25.99 12.29
C GLY A 386 -27.31 27.42 12.31
N THR A 387 -26.58 28.36 12.90
CA THR A 387 -26.99 29.76 13.09
C THR A 387 -26.87 30.62 11.83
N GLY A 388 -26.24 30.10 10.77
CA GLY A 388 -26.05 30.78 9.48
C GLY A 388 -24.79 31.64 9.38
N SER A 389 -23.95 31.67 10.42
CA SER A 389 -22.67 32.40 10.47
C SER A 389 -21.45 31.49 10.25
N GLU A 390 -21.65 30.32 9.68
CA GLU A 390 -20.71 29.20 9.66
C GLU A 390 -20.47 28.74 8.23
N PHE A 391 -19.24 28.38 7.90
CA PHE A 391 -18.83 28.12 6.51
C PHE A 391 -17.48 27.41 6.42
N ILE A 392 -17.22 26.83 5.26
CA ILE A 392 -15.86 26.53 4.79
C ILE A 392 -15.48 27.62 3.78
N ARG A 393 -14.26 28.15 3.86
CA ARG A 393 -13.75 29.16 2.92
C ARG A 393 -12.36 28.81 2.43
N LEU A 394 -12.20 28.81 1.11
CA LEU A 394 -10.92 28.78 0.43
C LEU A 394 -10.55 30.19 -0.01
N THR A 395 -9.28 30.57 0.13
CA THR A 395 -8.77 31.85 -0.39
C THR A 395 -7.68 31.60 -1.43
N ASN A 396 -7.46 32.53 -2.35
CA ASN A 396 -6.32 32.44 -3.26
C ASN A 396 -4.97 32.76 -2.61
N GLN A 397 -4.91 32.94 -1.28
CA GLN A 397 -3.65 32.85 -0.54
C GLN A 397 -3.31 31.37 -0.28
N THR A 398 -2.12 30.97 -0.69
CA THR A 398 -1.58 29.62 -0.50
C THR A 398 -0.21 29.66 0.18
N GLN A 399 0.18 28.53 0.78
CA GLN A 399 1.51 28.28 1.30
C GLN A 399 2.26 27.42 0.26
N ASP A 400 2.60 28.05 -0.87
CA ASP A 400 3.44 27.47 -1.91
C ASP A 400 4.79 28.21 -1.97
N GLU A 401 5.79 27.59 -2.62
CA GLU A 401 7.07 28.23 -2.88
C GLU A 401 6.89 29.42 -3.83
N SER A 402 7.27 30.64 -3.40
CA SER A 402 6.95 31.88 -4.13
C SER A 402 7.51 31.97 -5.57
N ALA A 403 8.47 31.11 -5.93
CA ALA A 403 9.01 30.99 -7.28
C ALA A 403 8.18 30.08 -8.22
N ALA A 404 7.32 29.20 -7.68
CA ALA A 404 6.60 28.17 -8.43
C ALA A 404 5.15 28.57 -8.80
N ILE A 405 4.56 29.56 -8.11
CA ILE A 405 3.12 29.89 -8.20
C ILE A 405 2.64 30.43 -9.56
N GLY A 406 3.54 30.78 -10.48
CA GLY A 406 3.18 31.41 -11.76
C GLY A 406 2.30 30.51 -12.64
N ASP A 407 2.71 29.25 -12.82
CA ASP A 407 1.99 28.27 -13.64
C ASP A 407 0.94 27.48 -12.85
N MET A 408 1.06 27.41 -11.51
CA MET A 408 0.09 26.76 -10.62
C MET A 408 -1.31 27.39 -10.69
N GLU A 409 -2.33 26.60 -10.38
CA GLU A 409 -3.74 27.00 -10.28
C GLU A 409 -4.37 26.35 -9.04
N LEU A 410 -5.25 27.09 -8.36
CA LEU A 410 -5.98 26.64 -7.18
C LEU A 410 -7.41 26.29 -7.59
N GLY A 411 -7.83 25.05 -7.34
CA GLY A 411 -9.14 24.51 -7.72
C GLY A 411 -10.16 24.56 -6.56
N ALA A 412 -11.44 24.63 -6.92
CA ALA A 412 -12.58 24.70 -6.01
C ALA A 412 -13.84 24.11 -6.67
N ASP A 413 -14.75 23.58 -5.85
CA ASP A 413 -15.93 22.81 -6.31
C ASP A 413 -16.99 22.78 -5.20
N SER A 414 -16.92 21.79 -4.31
CA SER A 414 -18.00 21.51 -3.35
C SER A 414 -17.49 21.07 -1.99
N VAL A 415 -18.36 21.23 -0.99
CA VAL A 415 -18.15 20.89 0.40
C VAL A 415 -19.29 19.96 0.84
N GLN A 416 -18.97 18.92 1.59
CA GLN A 416 -19.94 18.01 2.19
C GLN A 416 -19.84 18.02 3.72
N PHE A 417 -20.97 18.20 4.38
CA PHE A 417 -21.12 18.14 5.83
C PHE A 417 -21.90 16.88 6.23
N ILE A 418 -21.31 16.02 7.04
CA ILE A 418 -21.88 14.73 7.46
C ILE A 418 -22.05 14.70 8.97
N TYR A 419 -23.29 14.82 9.45
CA TYR A 419 -23.63 14.76 10.88
C TYR A 419 -23.14 13.45 11.52
N GLN A 420 -22.39 13.56 12.62
CA GLN A 420 -21.84 12.46 13.39
C GLN A 420 -22.61 12.21 14.71
N GLY A 421 -23.47 13.16 15.10
CA GLY A 421 -24.19 13.14 16.37
C GLY A 421 -24.19 14.51 17.06
N ASP A 422 -24.91 14.60 18.17
CA ASP A 422 -24.96 15.79 19.00
C ASP A 422 -23.58 16.16 19.54
N ALA A 423 -23.36 17.46 19.77
CA ALA A 423 -22.18 17.94 20.44
C ALA A 423 -22.21 17.52 21.92
N THR A 424 -21.62 16.36 22.24
CA THR A 424 -21.36 15.97 23.62
C THR A 424 -20.63 17.10 24.34
N PRO A 425 -21.11 17.57 25.51
CA PRO A 425 -20.42 18.62 26.24
C PRO A 425 -18.99 18.17 26.52
N THR A 426 -18.02 19.04 26.21
CA THR A 426 -16.60 18.75 26.44
C THR A 426 -16.42 18.27 27.89
N PRO A 427 -15.76 17.11 28.12
CA PRO A 427 -15.48 16.68 29.47
C PRO A 427 -14.79 17.82 30.23
N PRO A 428 -15.22 18.14 31.48
CA PRO A 428 -14.51 19.14 32.27
C PRO A 428 -13.04 18.70 32.36
N SER A 429 -12.12 19.66 32.15
CA SER A 429 -10.68 19.41 32.10
C SER A 429 -10.27 18.47 33.22
N ILE A 430 -9.54 17.40 32.89
CA ILE A 430 -9.07 16.44 33.88
C ILE A 430 -8.26 17.22 34.92
N VAL A 431 -8.84 17.36 36.11
CA VAL A 431 -8.13 17.91 37.26
C VAL A 431 -7.06 16.88 37.57
N THR A 432 -5.80 17.22 37.28
CA THR A 432 -4.66 16.38 37.63
C THR A 432 -4.70 16.14 39.13
N ASP A 433 -5.04 14.92 39.54
CA ASP A 433 -5.11 14.53 40.95
C ASP A 433 -3.75 14.79 41.58
N THR A 434 -3.66 15.87 42.35
CA THR A 434 -2.43 16.26 43.04
C THR A 434 -2.17 15.17 44.07
N PRO A 435 -1.00 14.49 44.02
CA PRO A 435 -0.77 13.30 44.82
C PRO A 435 -0.95 13.62 46.30
N THR A 436 -2.00 13.07 46.89
CA THR A 436 -2.38 13.34 48.28
C THR A 436 -1.23 12.90 49.19
N PRO A 437 -0.67 13.79 50.04
CA PRO A 437 0.52 13.49 50.81
C PRO A 437 0.26 12.33 51.79
N THR A 438 1.16 11.35 51.77
CA THR A 438 1.07 10.13 52.59
C THR A 438 0.85 10.45 54.07
N ARG A 439 -0.34 10.12 54.58
CA ARG A 439 -0.75 10.48 55.94
C ARG A 439 -0.20 9.50 56.97
N THR A 440 0.94 9.84 57.57
CA THR A 440 1.47 9.16 58.77
C THR A 440 0.41 9.11 59.89
N LEU A 441 0.31 7.98 60.58
CA LEU A 441 -0.70 7.72 61.63
C LEU A 441 -0.30 8.31 62.99
N THR A 442 -1.06 9.30 63.47
CA THR A 442 -1.08 9.69 64.89
C THR A 442 -2.43 10.31 65.28
N GLY A 443 -2.90 10.05 66.52
CA GLY A 443 -3.71 11.00 67.31
C GLY A 443 -5.23 11.05 67.08
N THR A 444 -5.99 10.53 68.06
CA THR A 444 -7.45 10.64 68.24
C THR A 444 -7.84 11.99 68.93
N PRO A 445 -9.12 12.28 69.26
CA PRO A 445 -10.09 13.10 68.51
C PRO A 445 -10.42 14.47 69.16
N THR A 446 -11.37 15.26 68.59
CA THR A 446 -12.30 16.19 69.31
C THR A 446 -13.54 16.53 68.43
N LYS A 447 -14.56 17.22 69.00
CA LYS A 447 -15.99 17.22 68.66
C LYS A 447 -16.58 18.56 68.14
N THR A 448 -17.41 18.49 67.08
CA THR A 448 -18.70 19.24 66.84
C THR A 448 -18.55 20.81 66.71
N PHE A 449 -19.44 21.67 66.19
CA PHE A 449 -20.91 21.70 65.93
C PHE A 449 -21.34 22.46 64.64
N THR A 450 -22.58 22.19 64.19
CA THR A 450 -23.41 22.95 63.21
C THR A 450 -24.13 24.13 63.90
N PRO A 451 -24.66 25.18 63.20
CA PRO A 451 -25.98 25.07 62.51
C PRO A 451 -26.17 25.95 61.25
N THR A 452 -27.40 25.93 60.69
CA THR A 452 -27.84 26.52 59.41
C THR A 452 -28.92 27.60 59.58
N ILE A 453 -28.92 28.65 58.74
CA ILE A 453 -30.03 29.59 58.39
C ILE A 453 -29.74 30.15 56.97
N THR A 454 -30.63 30.56 56.04
CA THR A 454 -32.04 30.24 55.64
C THR A 454 -32.25 30.85 54.20
N ARG A 455 -33.35 30.55 53.48
CA ARG A 455 -33.71 31.12 52.15
C ARG A 455 -35.02 31.93 52.21
N THR A 456 -35.23 32.85 51.24
CA THR A 456 -36.57 33.30 50.82
C THR A 456 -36.64 33.62 49.31
N PRO A 457 -37.58 33.02 48.56
CA PRO A 457 -38.01 33.51 47.23
C PRO A 457 -39.55 33.78 47.16
N THR A 458 -40.00 34.51 46.14
CA THR A 458 -41.43 34.79 45.87
C THR A 458 -41.85 34.23 44.50
N ALA A 459 -43.14 33.90 44.31
CA ALA A 459 -43.63 33.15 43.15
C ALA A 459 -44.96 33.68 42.57
N THR A 460 -45.26 33.31 41.32
CA THR A 460 -46.55 33.56 40.63
C THR A 460 -46.95 32.33 39.79
N ARG A 461 -47.94 31.56 40.29
CA ARG A 461 -49.21 31.08 39.66
C ARG A 461 -49.21 30.41 38.26
N THR A 462 -50.08 29.44 37.90
CA THR A 462 -51.11 28.54 38.53
C THR A 462 -51.40 27.40 37.50
N ALA A 463 -52.13 26.28 37.69
CA ALA A 463 -52.93 25.63 38.76
C ALA A 463 -52.96 24.10 38.45
N THR A 464 -52.86 23.14 39.39
CA THR A 464 -53.84 22.62 40.39
C THR A 464 -54.87 21.60 39.88
N ILE A 465 -54.62 20.30 40.11
CA ILE A 465 -55.61 19.22 40.37
C ILE A 465 -55.09 18.33 41.53
N THR A 466 -55.99 17.67 42.26
CA THR A 466 -55.82 17.05 43.59
C THR A 466 -55.01 15.73 43.64
N ARG A 467 -54.48 15.39 44.83
CA ARG A 467 -53.64 14.22 45.15
C ARG A 467 -54.38 13.15 45.99
N THR A 468 -53.90 11.91 45.97
CA THR A 468 -53.75 11.02 47.16
C THR A 468 -52.59 10.04 46.89
N PRO A 469 -51.67 9.75 47.84
CA PRO A 469 -50.42 9.04 47.54
C PRO A 469 -50.35 7.58 48.05
N THR A 470 -49.41 6.80 47.51
CA THR A 470 -48.84 5.61 48.18
C THR A 470 -47.36 5.46 47.77
N ILE A 471 -46.57 4.79 48.61
CA ILE A 471 -45.09 4.80 48.63
C ILE A 471 -44.49 3.89 47.54
N THR A 472 -43.48 4.38 46.81
CA THR A 472 -42.64 3.59 45.88
C THR A 472 -41.33 3.18 46.57
N ARG A 473 -40.83 1.97 46.28
CA ARG A 473 -39.67 1.35 46.94
C ARG A 473 -38.36 1.54 46.18
N THR A 474 -37.26 1.65 46.92
CA THR A 474 -35.87 1.51 46.42
C THR A 474 -35.61 0.10 45.88
N PRO A 475 -34.92 -0.07 44.74
CA PRO A 475 -34.50 -1.37 44.24
C PRO A 475 -33.26 -1.90 44.98
N THR A 476 -33.27 -3.19 45.36
CA THR A 476 -32.11 -3.88 45.95
C THR A 476 -31.53 -4.86 44.95
N ILE A 477 -30.25 -4.69 44.57
CA ILE A 477 -29.56 -5.61 43.66
C ILE A 477 -29.24 -6.90 44.41
N THR A 478 -29.84 -8.01 43.97
CA THR A 478 -29.59 -9.35 44.53
C THR A 478 -28.69 -10.14 43.59
N ARG A 479 -27.59 -10.70 44.10
CA ARG A 479 -26.68 -11.56 43.33
C ARG A 479 -27.20 -13.00 43.25
N THR A 480 -27.72 -13.38 42.08
CA THR A 480 -28.00 -14.80 41.75
C THR A 480 -26.74 -15.44 41.14
N PRO A 481 -26.20 -16.55 41.69
CA PRO A 481 -25.04 -17.22 41.11
C PRO A 481 -25.43 -18.08 39.91
N SER A 482 -25.20 -17.56 38.69
CA SER A 482 -25.25 -18.39 37.48
C SER A 482 -24.02 -19.30 37.40
N LYS A 483 -24.21 -20.57 37.03
CA LYS A 483 -23.10 -21.52 36.84
C LYS A 483 -22.59 -21.46 35.40
N THR A 484 -21.41 -20.89 35.21
CA THR A 484 -20.69 -20.98 33.92
C THR A 484 -20.37 -22.44 33.58
N PRO A 485 -20.69 -22.94 32.38
CA PRO A 485 -20.27 -24.28 31.96
C PRO A 485 -18.76 -24.31 31.70
N THR A 486 -18.09 -25.38 32.13
CA THR A 486 -16.64 -25.56 31.94
C THR A 486 -16.30 -25.69 30.45
N ALA A 487 -15.38 -24.85 29.96
CA ALA A 487 -14.89 -24.94 28.59
C ALA A 487 -14.14 -26.27 28.37
N THR A 488 -14.59 -27.06 27.40
CA THR A 488 -13.87 -28.26 26.95
C THR A 488 -12.80 -27.85 25.94
N ASN A 489 -11.54 -28.21 26.21
CA ASN A 489 -10.41 -27.87 25.34
C ASN A 489 -10.48 -28.59 23.98
N THR A 490 -11.15 -27.98 23.02
CA THR A 490 -11.06 -28.34 21.61
C THR A 490 -9.91 -27.58 20.99
N LYS A 491 -8.91 -28.29 20.44
CA LYS A 491 -7.75 -27.70 19.77
C LYS A 491 -8.23 -26.77 18.64
N PRO A 492 -7.80 -25.49 18.58
CA PRO A 492 -8.15 -24.59 17.49
C PRO A 492 -7.78 -25.19 16.14
N ALA A 493 -8.68 -25.07 15.16
CA ALA A 493 -8.35 -25.40 13.78
C ALA A 493 -7.23 -24.48 13.29
N THR A 494 -6.27 -25.02 12.54
CA THR A 494 -5.23 -24.22 11.90
C THR A 494 -5.89 -23.19 10.98
N ALA A 495 -5.80 -21.91 11.33
CA ALA A 495 -6.45 -20.86 10.57
C ALA A 495 -5.87 -20.79 9.15
N THR A 496 -6.72 -20.93 8.14
CA THR A 496 -6.38 -20.55 6.76
C THR A 496 -5.96 -19.08 6.77
N PRO A 497 -4.82 -18.70 6.15
CA PRO A 497 -4.38 -17.31 6.15
C PRO A 497 -5.47 -16.42 5.53
N LEU A 498 -5.74 -15.27 6.15
CA LEU A 498 -6.78 -14.33 5.70
C LEU A 498 -6.40 -13.62 4.39
N TYR A 499 -5.13 -13.65 4.00
CA TYR A 499 -4.60 -13.05 2.79
C TYR A 499 -3.69 -14.01 2.03
N THR A 500 -3.83 -14.04 0.71
CA THR A 500 -2.94 -14.75 -0.21
C THR A 500 -1.91 -13.77 -0.75
N LYS A 501 -0.63 -14.13 -0.59
CA LYS A 501 0.52 -13.42 -1.18
C LYS A 501 0.60 -13.72 -2.67
N LEU A 502 0.64 -12.68 -3.49
CA LEU A 502 0.71 -12.74 -4.95
C LEU A 502 1.87 -11.90 -5.47
N LYS A 503 2.33 -12.21 -6.67
CA LYS A 503 3.20 -11.35 -7.46
C LYS A 503 2.35 -10.37 -8.24
N LEU A 504 2.81 -9.13 -8.41
CA LEU A 504 2.20 -8.17 -9.32
C LEU A 504 3.23 -7.74 -10.34
N TYR A 505 3.11 -8.25 -11.56
CA TYR A 505 4.05 -8.06 -12.64
C TYR A 505 3.87 -6.69 -13.30
N PHE A 506 5.00 -6.01 -13.49
CA PHE A 506 5.22 -4.71 -14.10
C PHE A 506 6.46 -4.78 -15.01
N VAL A 507 6.82 -3.66 -15.63
CA VAL A 507 8.02 -3.55 -16.46
C VAL A 507 9.01 -2.54 -15.87
N ASP A 508 10.30 -2.87 -15.85
CA ASP A 508 11.39 -1.97 -15.50
C ASP A 508 11.61 -0.99 -16.66
N ARG A 509 11.33 0.30 -16.43
CA ARG A 509 11.42 1.35 -17.46
C ARG A 509 12.84 1.59 -17.95
N PHE A 510 13.85 1.29 -17.14
CA PHE A 510 15.25 1.48 -17.49
C PHE A 510 15.71 0.34 -18.39
N ARG A 511 15.39 -0.91 -18.04
CA ARG A 511 15.60 -2.09 -18.90
C ARG A 511 14.82 -2.02 -20.21
N LEU A 512 13.55 -1.58 -20.17
CA LEU A 512 12.74 -1.41 -21.39
C LEU A 512 13.29 -0.30 -22.30
N LYS A 513 13.86 0.77 -21.74
CA LYS A 513 14.51 1.85 -22.51
C LYS A 513 15.90 1.46 -23.03
N ALA A 514 16.65 0.65 -22.28
CA ALA A 514 17.98 0.16 -22.64
C ALA A 514 17.99 -1.14 -23.44
N ASN A 515 16.80 -1.66 -23.81
CA ASN A 515 16.59 -2.96 -24.44
C ASN A 515 17.36 -4.11 -23.74
N THR A 516 17.21 -4.24 -22.42
CA THR A 516 17.93 -5.25 -21.61
C THR A 516 16.95 -6.14 -20.84
N PRO A 517 16.44 -7.22 -21.45
CA PRO A 517 15.48 -8.13 -20.82
C PRO A 517 16.13 -9.04 -19.74
N PRO A 518 15.34 -9.68 -18.85
CA PRO A 518 13.88 -9.56 -18.73
C PRO A 518 13.49 -8.16 -18.28
N TYR A 519 12.56 -7.55 -19.02
CA TYR A 519 11.99 -6.25 -18.68
C TYR A 519 11.05 -6.40 -17.48
N GLU A 520 10.52 -7.61 -17.30
CA GLU A 520 9.48 -7.95 -16.36
C GLU A 520 10.05 -8.03 -14.93
N VAL A 521 9.37 -7.33 -14.04
CA VAL A 521 9.67 -7.22 -12.62
C VAL A 521 8.39 -7.40 -11.85
N PHE A 522 8.44 -7.86 -10.59
CA PHE A 522 7.22 -8.05 -9.81
C PHE A 522 7.30 -7.38 -8.44
N GLY A 523 6.27 -6.59 -8.15
CA GLY A 523 5.91 -6.25 -6.78
C GLY A 523 5.33 -7.44 -6.03
N THR A 524 5.17 -7.31 -4.73
CA THR A 524 4.30 -8.20 -3.94
C THR A 524 2.96 -7.51 -3.70
N ARG A 525 1.85 -8.26 -3.77
CA ARG A 525 0.55 -7.83 -3.25
C ARG A 525 -0.02 -8.90 -2.31
N TYR A 526 -0.86 -8.46 -1.39
CA TYR A 526 -1.59 -9.33 -0.47
C TYR A 526 -3.08 -9.05 -0.65
N LEU A 527 -3.81 -10.02 -1.19
CA LEU A 527 -5.26 -9.93 -1.39
C LEU A 527 -5.97 -10.85 -0.41
N SER A 528 -7.18 -10.48 0.04
CA SER A 528 -7.94 -11.37 0.94
C SER A 528 -8.12 -12.74 0.29
N SER A 529 -7.93 -13.82 1.05
CA SER A 529 -8.16 -15.19 0.58
C SER A 529 -9.66 -15.50 0.37
N SER A 530 -10.55 -14.56 0.70
CA SER A 530 -11.97 -14.59 0.31
C SER A 530 -12.26 -13.84 -1.01
N SER A 531 -11.28 -13.18 -1.61
CA SER A 531 -11.44 -12.46 -2.89
C SER A 531 -11.24 -13.39 -4.08
N ASN A 532 -11.87 -13.04 -5.22
CA ASN A 532 -11.51 -13.59 -6.51
C ASN A 532 -10.07 -13.15 -6.87
N LEU A 533 -9.06 -14.00 -6.59
CA LEU A 533 -7.65 -13.62 -6.67
C LEU A 533 -7.20 -13.21 -8.10
N PRO A 534 -7.58 -13.91 -9.18
CA PRO A 534 -7.36 -13.45 -10.56
C PRO A 534 -7.91 -12.05 -10.87
N GLU A 535 -9.14 -11.78 -10.46
CA GLU A 535 -9.79 -10.47 -10.68
C GLU A 535 -9.14 -9.37 -9.83
N GLY A 536 -8.78 -9.71 -8.60
CA GLY A 536 -8.12 -8.81 -7.66
C GLY A 536 -6.70 -8.45 -8.10
N VAL A 537 -5.92 -9.36 -8.68
CA VAL A 537 -4.56 -9.03 -9.15
C VAL A 537 -4.60 -8.14 -10.39
N LEU A 538 -5.59 -8.30 -11.28
CA LEU A 538 -5.81 -7.33 -12.37
C LEU A 538 -6.25 -5.96 -11.82
N LYS A 539 -7.10 -5.92 -10.78
CA LYS A 539 -7.46 -4.66 -10.11
C LYS A 539 -6.25 -3.96 -9.49
N GLU A 540 -5.29 -4.70 -8.94
CA GLU A 540 -4.01 -4.14 -8.50
C GLU A 540 -3.11 -3.73 -9.68
N TYR A 541 -3.13 -4.46 -10.80
CA TYR A 541 -2.32 -4.13 -11.99
C TYR A 541 -2.72 -2.77 -12.58
N PHE A 542 -4.02 -2.50 -12.72
CA PHE A 542 -4.53 -1.21 -13.20
C PHE A 542 -4.40 -0.07 -12.17
N LYS A 543 -4.11 -0.36 -10.90
CA LYS A 543 -3.60 0.65 -9.95
C LYS A 543 -2.13 1.00 -10.21
N GLY A 544 -1.40 0.22 -11.01
CA GLY A 544 0.00 0.46 -11.34
C GLY A 544 0.98 0.23 -10.19
N PRO A 545 2.29 0.46 -10.43
CA PRO A 545 3.30 0.31 -9.41
C PRO A 545 3.10 1.33 -8.28
N GLY A 546 3.42 0.89 -7.06
CA GLY A 546 3.45 1.72 -5.87
C GLY A 546 4.64 2.68 -5.85
N ALA A 547 4.71 3.45 -4.75
CA ALA A 547 5.77 4.39 -4.42
C ALA A 547 7.20 3.86 -4.71
N THR A 548 7.61 2.87 -3.91
CA THR A 548 8.95 2.27 -3.89
C THR A 548 9.27 1.59 -5.23
N GLU A 549 8.28 0.90 -5.80
CA GLU A 549 8.36 0.23 -7.11
C GLU A 549 8.65 1.23 -8.24
N TYR A 550 7.96 2.38 -8.28
CA TYR A 550 8.22 3.43 -9.26
C TYR A 550 9.57 4.13 -9.03
N GLY A 551 10.05 4.19 -7.79
CA GLY A 551 11.41 4.58 -7.43
C GLY A 551 12.45 3.64 -8.06
N TRP A 552 12.28 2.32 -7.90
CA TRP A 552 13.08 1.27 -8.54
C TRP A 552 12.96 1.19 -10.07
N GLY A 553 12.18 2.07 -10.69
CA GLY A 553 12.02 2.12 -12.15
C GLY A 553 10.80 1.38 -12.69
N TYR A 554 9.96 0.78 -11.86
CA TYR A 554 8.84 -0.03 -12.35
C TYR A 554 7.78 0.91 -12.94
N THR A 555 7.24 0.52 -14.09
CA THR A 555 6.07 1.13 -14.74
C THR A 555 5.11 0.04 -15.17
N ALA A 556 3.85 0.38 -15.42
CA ALA A 556 2.92 -0.48 -16.12
C ALA A 556 2.87 -0.08 -17.61
N ILE A 557 2.39 -0.98 -18.48
CA ILE A 557 2.04 -0.68 -19.87
C ILE A 557 0.55 -0.89 -20.03
N TYR A 558 -0.17 0.12 -20.50
CA TYR A 558 -1.64 0.10 -20.57
C TYR A 558 -2.22 0.18 -21.99
N ASN A 559 -1.43 0.50 -23.02
CA ASN A 559 -1.92 0.65 -24.41
C ASN A 559 -3.24 1.46 -24.54
N GLY A 560 -3.39 2.54 -23.77
CA GLY A 560 -4.58 3.39 -23.76
C GLY A 560 -5.78 2.85 -22.96
N PHE A 561 -5.73 1.61 -22.50
CA PHE A 561 -6.71 1.05 -21.58
C PHE A 561 -6.60 1.67 -20.17
N THR A 562 -7.72 1.70 -19.46
CA THR A 562 -7.92 2.31 -18.13
C THR A 562 -8.39 1.30 -17.08
N GLY A 563 -8.62 0.05 -17.50
CA GLY A 563 -9.14 -1.03 -16.66
C GLY A 563 -9.69 -2.16 -17.51
N PHE A 564 -10.52 -2.99 -16.89
CA PHE A 564 -11.29 -4.05 -17.55
C PHE A 564 -12.77 -3.94 -17.15
N THR A 565 -13.68 -4.32 -18.05
CA THR A 565 -15.12 -4.41 -17.81
C THR A 565 -15.51 -5.76 -17.21
N LYS A 566 -14.78 -6.83 -17.58
CA LYS A 566 -15.14 -8.22 -17.28
C LYS A 566 -13.89 -9.10 -17.16
N LEU A 567 -13.91 -10.04 -16.21
CA LEU A 567 -13.02 -11.20 -16.18
C LEU A 567 -13.89 -12.45 -15.98
N GLU A 568 -13.76 -13.42 -16.87
CA GLU A 568 -14.37 -14.75 -16.73
C GLU A 568 -13.29 -15.84 -16.82
N ILE A 569 -13.50 -16.95 -16.13
CA ILE A 569 -12.62 -18.13 -16.21
C ILE A 569 -13.48 -19.31 -16.65
N ILE A 570 -13.21 -19.83 -17.84
CA ILE A 570 -13.97 -20.91 -18.46
C ILE A 570 -13.00 -22.08 -18.65
N GLY A 571 -13.17 -23.12 -17.83
CA GLY A 571 -12.17 -24.17 -17.70
C GLY A 571 -10.86 -23.60 -17.14
N ASP A 572 -9.81 -23.68 -17.94
CA ASP A 572 -8.47 -23.15 -17.68
C ASP A 572 -8.12 -21.90 -18.50
N VAL A 573 -9.12 -21.28 -19.14
CA VAL A 573 -8.96 -20.10 -20.00
C VAL A 573 -9.56 -18.86 -19.35
N ALA A 574 -8.72 -17.85 -19.08
CA ALA A 574 -9.16 -16.56 -18.53
C ALA A 574 -9.48 -15.57 -19.66
N HIS A 575 -10.69 -15.00 -19.65
CA HIS A 575 -11.20 -14.08 -20.66
C HIS A 575 -11.30 -12.66 -20.06
N VAL A 576 -10.48 -11.74 -20.56
CA VAL A 576 -10.31 -10.37 -20.03
C VAL A 576 -10.85 -9.36 -21.05
N HIS A 577 -11.87 -8.59 -20.68
CA HIS A 577 -12.47 -7.58 -21.55
C HIS A 577 -12.02 -6.18 -21.12
N LEU A 578 -11.26 -5.47 -21.97
CA LEU A 578 -10.61 -4.22 -21.57
C LEU A 578 -11.50 -2.98 -21.75
N LYS A 579 -11.23 -1.95 -20.96
CA LYS A 579 -11.94 -0.66 -20.96
C LYS A 579 -10.99 0.48 -21.28
N GLY A 580 -11.26 1.27 -22.31
CA GLY A 580 -10.51 2.49 -22.65
C GLY A 580 -10.41 2.67 -24.15
N ALA A 581 -9.73 3.72 -24.60
CA ALA A 581 -9.43 3.88 -26.03
C ALA A 581 -8.09 3.21 -26.31
N CYS A 582 -8.10 2.09 -27.04
CA CYS A 582 -6.87 1.39 -27.39
C CYS A 582 -5.90 2.26 -28.20
N VAL A 583 -4.63 2.21 -27.83
CA VAL A 583 -3.51 2.90 -28.49
C VAL A 583 -2.46 1.84 -28.83
N SER A 584 -2.40 1.43 -30.10
CA SER A 584 -1.27 0.65 -30.59
C SER A 584 0.00 1.49 -30.52
N SER A 585 1.04 0.93 -29.93
CA SER A 585 2.37 1.53 -29.83
C SER A 585 3.35 1.03 -30.89
N GLY A 586 2.95 0.05 -31.72
CA GLY A 586 3.85 -0.61 -32.68
C GLY A 586 5.06 -1.27 -32.02
N LYS A 587 4.87 -1.96 -30.88
CA LYS A 587 5.95 -2.58 -30.09
C LYS A 587 5.60 -4.01 -29.68
N ASP A 588 6.54 -4.92 -29.86
CA ASP A 588 6.48 -6.35 -29.52
C ASP A 588 6.23 -6.67 -28.02
N PHE A 589 6.28 -5.70 -27.10
CA PHE A 589 5.99 -5.90 -25.67
C PHE A 589 4.96 -4.87 -25.19
N ASN A 590 3.84 -5.34 -24.67
CA ASN A 590 2.61 -4.55 -24.49
C ASN A 590 1.80 -4.94 -23.24
N ILE A 591 0.56 -4.45 -23.11
CA ILE A 591 -0.32 -4.79 -21.98
C ILE A 591 -0.65 -6.30 -21.91
N ALA A 592 -0.72 -7.00 -23.04
CA ALA A 592 -1.08 -8.41 -23.11
C ALA A 592 -0.09 -9.30 -22.34
N ASP A 593 1.21 -9.04 -22.46
CA ASP A 593 2.27 -9.74 -21.72
C ASP A 593 2.06 -9.64 -20.21
N LEU A 594 1.85 -8.41 -19.71
CA LEU A 594 1.74 -8.11 -18.29
C LEU A 594 0.42 -8.62 -17.69
N ILE A 595 -0.70 -8.56 -18.42
CA ILE A 595 -1.96 -9.21 -18.01
C ILE A 595 -1.79 -10.73 -17.97
N THR A 596 -1.15 -11.32 -18.98
CA THR A 596 -0.92 -12.76 -19.08
C THR A 596 -0.04 -13.27 -17.94
N LEU A 597 1.07 -12.59 -17.64
CA LEU A 597 1.95 -12.91 -16.51
C LEU A 597 1.24 -12.78 -15.15
N ASN A 598 0.40 -11.75 -14.98
CA ASN A 598 -0.37 -11.56 -13.75
C ASN A 598 -1.45 -12.65 -13.55
N LEU A 599 -2.02 -13.22 -14.61
CA LEU A 599 -3.01 -14.30 -14.51
C LEU A 599 -2.37 -15.70 -14.45
N LYS A 600 -1.30 -15.97 -15.21
CA LYS A 600 -0.67 -17.32 -15.22
C LYS A 600 0.09 -17.68 -13.95
N GLN A 601 0.20 -16.78 -12.98
CA GLN A 601 0.65 -17.16 -11.62
C GLN A 601 -0.36 -18.07 -10.90
N PHE A 602 -1.63 -18.08 -11.31
CA PHE A 602 -2.62 -19.05 -10.83
C PHE A 602 -2.55 -20.28 -11.74
N GLY A 603 -1.94 -21.37 -11.25
CA GLY A 603 -1.72 -22.60 -12.03
C GLY A 603 -2.97 -23.35 -12.53
N THR A 604 -4.16 -22.81 -12.29
CA THR A 604 -5.43 -23.23 -12.91
C THR A 604 -5.73 -22.50 -14.24
N ILE A 605 -4.98 -21.44 -14.57
CA ILE A 605 -5.13 -20.66 -15.80
C ILE A 605 -3.96 -21.01 -16.74
N GLN A 606 -4.25 -21.79 -17.78
CA GLN A 606 -3.25 -22.21 -18.77
C GLN A 606 -3.14 -21.24 -19.95
N SER A 607 -4.22 -20.52 -20.29
CA SER A 607 -4.23 -19.49 -21.35
C SER A 607 -5.11 -18.30 -21.00
N VAL A 608 -4.82 -17.16 -21.65
CA VAL A 608 -5.47 -15.86 -21.41
C VAL A 608 -5.92 -15.26 -22.73
N LYS A 609 -7.22 -14.95 -22.86
CA LYS A 609 -7.83 -14.24 -23.98
C LYS A 609 -8.09 -12.79 -23.59
N ILE A 610 -7.53 -11.84 -24.34
CA ILE A 610 -7.61 -10.41 -24.01
C ILE A 610 -8.31 -9.66 -25.14
N TYR A 611 -9.48 -9.11 -24.84
CA TYR A 611 -10.36 -8.42 -25.77
C TYR A 611 -10.25 -6.90 -25.60
N ASP A 612 -10.33 -6.15 -26.71
CA ASP A 612 -10.37 -4.69 -26.69
C ASP A 612 -11.73 -4.11 -26.25
N GLN A 613 -11.87 -2.79 -26.29
CA GLN A 613 -13.11 -2.08 -25.94
C GLN A 613 -14.30 -2.31 -26.90
N PHE A 614 -14.10 -3.10 -27.97
CA PHE A 614 -15.13 -3.52 -28.92
C PHE A 614 -15.38 -5.04 -28.86
N ASP A 615 -14.89 -5.70 -27.80
CA ASP A 615 -14.91 -7.16 -27.60
C ASP A 615 -14.16 -7.94 -28.70
N GLN A 616 -13.05 -7.40 -29.21
CA GLN A 616 -12.25 -8.03 -30.28
C GLN A 616 -10.86 -8.48 -29.79
N THR A 617 -10.49 -9.72 -30.12
CA THR A 617 -9.21 -10.34 -29.76
C THR A 617 -8.66 -11.15 -30.95
N GLN A 618 -7.34 -11.29 -31.04
CA GLN A 618 -6.71 -12.22 -31.98
C GLN A 618 -7.12 -13.68 -31.65
N ASN A 619 -7.33 -14.53 -32.65
CA ASN A 619 -7.49 -15.98 -32.48
C ASN A 619 -8.34 -16.44 -31.25
N PRO A 620 -9.62 -16.01 -31.13
CA PRO A 620 -10.44 -16.22 -29.93
C PRO A 620 -10.64 -17.70 -29.57
N SER A 621 -10.66 -18.60 -30.56
CA SER A 621 -10.84 -20.05 -30.38
C SER A 621 -9.52 -20.84 -30.32
N GLY A 622 -8.37 -20.19 -30.41
CA GLY A 622 -7.06 -20.85 -30.35
C GLY A 622 -6.68 -21.31 -28.93
N THR A 623 -5.84 -22.34 -28.82
CA THR A 623 -5.41 -22.92 -27.53
C THR A 623 -4.32 -22.14 -26.78
N GLY A 624 -3.75 -21.10 -27.41
CA GLY A 624 -2.77 -20.20 -26.79
C GLY A 624 -3.39 -18.91 -26.26
N ASP A 625 -2.55 -18.03 -25.73
CA ASP A 625 -2.94 -16.67 -25.33
C ASP A 625 -3.39 -15.82 -26.54
N SER A 626 -4.02 -14.68 -26.30
CA SER A 626 -4.31 -13.71 -27.36
C SER A 626 -4.29 -12.26 -26.89
N GLU A 627 -3.90 -11.39 -27.82
CA GLU A 627 -3.87 -9.94 -27.64
C GLU A 627 -5.17 -9.27 -28.13
N PRO A 628 -5.48 -8.04 -27.66
CA PRO A 628 -6.53 -7.20 -28.24
C PRO A 628 -6.22 -6.89 -29.72
N ILE A 629 -7.19 -7.03 -30.62
CA ILE A 629 -6.92 -6.89 -32.07
C ILE A 629 -6.41 -5.48 -32.44
N CYS A 630 -6.83 -4.46 -31.68
CA CYS A 630 -6.43 -3.07 -31.86
C CYS A 630 -4.94 -2.77 -31.57
N ILE A 631 -4.19 -3.72 -30.99
CA ILE A 631 -2.74 -3.58 -30.76
C ILE A 631 -1.95 -4.06 -31.99
N ASP A 632 -2.51 -4.99 -32.78
CA ASP A 632 -1.89 -5.60 -33.95
C ASP A 632 -1.44 -4.53 -34.99
N PRO A 633 -0.15 -4.44 -35.32
CA PRO A 633 0.36 -3.43 -36.25
C PRO A 633 -0.10 -3.65 -37.71
N SER A 634 -0.75 -4.76 -38.03
CA SER A 634 -1.41 -5.01 -39.33
C SER A 634 -2.87 -4.53 -39.39
N PHE A 635 -3.48 -4.17 -38.25
CA PHE A 635 -4.89 -3.83 -38.17
C PHE A 635 -5.17 -2.38 -38.64
N THR A 636 -5.60 -2.24 -39.90
CA THR A 636 -6.12 -0.96 -40.41
C THR A 636 -7.59 -0.80 -40.01
N ALA A 637 -7.88 0.16 -39.12
CA ALA A 637 -9.22 0.40 -38.61
C ALA A 637 -10.24 0.73 -39.73
N THR A 638 -11.06 -0.25 -40.10
CA THR A 638 -12.12 -0.08 -41.10
C THR A 638 -13.31 0.64 -40.46
N ALA A 639 -13.61 1.84 -40.96
CA ALA A 639 -14.71 2.69 -40.48
C ALA A 639 -16.08 2.02 -40.71
N THR A 640 -16.51 1.22 -39.74
CA THR A 640 -17.81 0.54 -39.76
C THR A 640 -18.92 1.54 -39.43
N ALA A 641 -19.97 1.56 -40.25
CA ALA A 641 -20.94 2.65 -40.27
C ALA A 641 -21.75 2.78 -38.97
N SER A 642 -22.07 4.03 -38.61
CA SER A 642 -22.97 4.35 -37.50
C SER A 642 -24.39 3.86 -37.78
N ILE A 643 -24.76 2.71 -37.20
CA ILE A 643 -26.11 2.16 -37.27
C ILE A 643 -27.05 2.98 -36.37
N THR A 644 -27.76 3.92 -37.00
CA THR A 644 -28.80 4.72 -36.34
C THR A 644 -29.94 3.82 -35.85
N PRO A 645 -30.32 3.86 -34.56
CA PRO A 645 -31.35 2.97 -34.01
C PRO A 645 -32.74 3.34 -34.54
N THR A 646 -33.25 2.51 -35.46
CA THR A 646 -34.64 2.62 -35.96
C THR A 646 -35.59 1.93 -35.00
N ALA A 647 -36.58 2.65 -34.47
CA ALA A 647 -37.56 2.09 -33.55
C ALA A 647 -38.54 1.13 -34.26
N SER A 648 -38.78 -0.04 -33.67
CA SER A 648 -39.87 -0.94 -34.05
C SER A 648 -40.56 -1.52 -32.81
N ARG A 649 -41.77 -2.08 -33.00
CA ARG A 649 -42.83 -2.10 -31.98
C ARG A 649 -42.94 -3.40 -31.17
N THR A 650 -43.39 -3.22 -29.94
CA THR A 650 -43.90 -4.26 -29.01
C THR A 650 -45.08 -5.05 -29.58
N PRO A 651 -45.15 -6.37 -29.33
CA PRO A 651 -46.40 -7.12 -29.22
C PRO A 651 -46.77 -7.45 -27.76
N THR A 652 -48.06 -7.36 -27.44
CA THR A 652 -48.67 -7.58 -26.10
C THR A 652 -48.93 -9.09 -25.84
N PRO A 653 -48.88 -9.59 -24.58
CA PRO A 653 -48.99 -11.03 -24.30
C PRO A 653 -50.42 -11.62 -24.40
N THR A 654 -50.50 -12.91 -24.72
CA THR A 654 -51.73 -13.73 -24.74
C THR A 654 -51.96 -14.44 -23.38
N LYS A 655 -53.21 -14.82 -23.07
CA LYS A 655 -53.67 -15.05 -21.68
C LYS A 655 -54.69 -16.19 -21.55
N THR A 656 -54.56 -17.04 -20.51
CA THR A 656 -55.62 -17.97 -19.97
C THR A 656 -56.04 -19.14 -20.92
N PRO A 657 -56.78 -20.21 -20.49
CA PRO A 657 -57.66 -20.33 -19.31
C PRO A 657 -57.44 -21.54 -18.34
N THR A 658 -58.29 -21.57 -17.31
CA THR A 658 -58.21 -22.33 -16.04
C THR A 658 -59.36 -23.33 -15.85
N VAL A 659 -59.12 -24.49 -15.20
CA VAL A 659 -60.07 -25.26 -14.32
C VAL A 659 -59.18 -26.07 -13.35
N THR A 660 -59.19 -26.02 -12.00
CA THR A 660 -60.17 -25.84 -10.90
C THR A 660 -60.81 -27.15 -10.37
N ARG A 661 -60.37 -27.62 -9.17
CA ARG A 661 -61.21 -28.14 -8.07
C ARG A 661 -60.41 -28.46 -6.78
N THR A 662 -61.14 -28.69 -5.68
CA THR A 662 -60.75 -28.55 -4.25
C THR A 662 -61.65 -29.47 -3.39
N PRO A 663 -61.45 -29.74 -2.07
CA PRO A 663 -60.25 -30.01 -1.24
C PRO A 663 -60.26 -31.43 -0.59
N THR A 664 -59.24 -31.79 0.21
CA THR A 664 -59.39 -32.71 1.38
C THR A 664 -58.32 -32.42 2.45
N ILE A 665 -58.56 -32.76 3.73
CA ILE A 665 -57.70 -32.51 4.92
C ILE A 665 -57.25 -33.86 5.53
N THR A 666 -56.01 -33.98 6.06
CA THR A 666 -55.60 -34.89 7.17
C THR A 666 -54.20 -34.52 7.71
N LYS A 667 -53.78 -35.06 8.87
CA LYS A 667 -52.70 -34.59 9.76
C LYS A 667 -51.41 -35.45 9.74
N THR A 668 -50.25 -34.78 9.87
CA THR A 668 -49.15 -34.96 10.88
C THR A 668 -48.89 -36.35 11.52
N PRO A 669 -47.63 -36.77 11.84
CA PRO A 669 -46.26 -36.38 11.39
C PRO A 669 -45.34 -37.57 10.99
N THR A 670 -44.10 -37.29 10.51
CA THR A 670 -42.98 -38.26 10.51
C THR A 670 -41.64 -37.58 10.88
N ASN A 671 -40.74 -38.31 11.57
CA ASN A 671 -39.48 -37.77 12.11
C ASN A 671 -38.31 -37.77 11.12
N THR A 672 -37.50 -36.70 11.14
CA THR A 672 -36.17 -36.65 10.51
C THR A 672 -35.09 -37.15 11.48
N ARG A 673 -34.23 -38.09 11.06
CA ARG A 673 -33.03 -38.51 11.82
C ARG A 673 -31.75 -37.97 11.18
N THR A 674 -30.90 -37.34 11.99
CA THR A 674 -29.56 -36.89 11.59
C THR A 674 -28.57 -38.07 11.53
N PRO A 675 -27.81 -38.26 10.43
CA PRO A 675 -26.65 -39.14 10.41
C PRO A 675 -25.38 -38.37 10.79
N SER A 676 -24.74 -38.75 11.89
CA SER A 676 -23.35 -38.35 12.17
C SER A 676 -22.38 -39.21 11.36
N ARG A 677 -21.24 -38.63 10.93
CA ARG A 677 -20.10 -39.39 10.40
C ARG A 677 -18.78 -38.88 10.98
N THR A 678 -18.11 -39.76 11.71
CA THR A 678 -16.75 -39.54 12.23
C THR A 678 -15.72 -39.68 11.08
N PRO A 679 -14.76 -38.74 10.92
CA PRO A 679 -13.68 -38.88 9.94
C PRO A 679 -12.64 -39.93 10.36
N THR A 680 -12.16 -40.71 9.39
CA THR A 680 -10.97 -41.58 9.56
C THR A 680 -9.68 -40.74 9.41
N PRO A 681 -8.57 -41.02 10.10
CA PRO A 681 -7.33 -40.24 9.95
C PRO A 681 -6.67 -40.45 8.59
N THR A 682 -6.43 -39.37 7.86
CA THR A 682 -5.59 -39.38 6.64
C THR A 682 -4.15 -38.99 7.02
N ASN A 683 -3.17 -39.81 6.66
CA ASN A 683 -1.76 -39.51 6.89
C ASN A 683 -1.33 -38.22 6.17
N THR A 684 -0.98 -37.19 6.94
CA THR A 684 -0.45 -35.93 6.42
C THR A 684 0.99 -36.15 5.93
N LYS A 685 1.25 -35.98 4.62
CA LYS A 685 2.63 -35.86 4.14
C LYS A 685 3.27 -34.61 4.75
N LEU A 686 4.52 -34.75 5.18
CA LEU A 686 5.37 -33.64 5.62
C LEU A 686 5.42 -32.56 4.50
N PRO A 687 5.44 -31.25 4.82
CA PRO A 687 5.55 -30.20 3.80
C PRO A 687 6.77 -30.42 2.91
N SER A 688 6.54 -30.41 1.59
CA SER A 688 7.62 -30.47 0.60
C SER A 688 8.48 -29.20 0.68
N ALA A 689 9.78 -29.35 0.49
CA ALA A 689 10.70 -28.22 0.45
C ALA A 689 10.35 -27.24 -0.69
N THR A 690 10.71 -25.98 -0.50
CA THR A 690 10.65 -24.92 -1.53
C THR A 690 11.30 -25.40 -2.82
N PRO A 691 10.64 -25.31 -3.99
CA PRO A 691 11.22 -25.74 -5.25
C PRO A 691 12.44 -24.88 -5.57
N ALA A 692 13.60 -25.53 -5.72
CA ALA A 692 14.78 -24.89 -6.27
C ALA A 692 14.56 -24.49 -7.75
N TYR A 693 15.41 -23.62 -8.24
CA TYR A 693 15.47 -23.22 -9.65
C TYR A 693 16.89 -23.39 -10.19
N THR A 694 17.00 -23.74 -11.46
CA THR A 694 18.26 -24.02 -12.16
C THR A 694 18.28 -23.26 -13.49
N LYS A 695 19.45 -22.84 -13.96
CA LYS A 695 19.61 -22.30 -15.32
C LYS A 695 19.76 -23.47 -16.30
N VAL A 696 18.97 -23.45 -17.37
CA VAL A 696 19.06 -24.40 -18.49
C VAL A 696 19.35 -23.64 -19.79
N THR A 697 20.01 -24.28 -20.75
CA THR A 697 20.32 -23.67 -22.05
C THR A 697 19.20 -23.93 -23.05
N VAL A 698 18.84 -22.92 -23.83
CA VAL A 698 18.02 -23.05 -25.03
C VAL A 698 18.85 -22.54 -26.19
N TYR A 699 19.12 -23.39 -27.16
CA TYR A 699 19.93 -23.07 -28.32
C TYR A 699 19.05 -22.45 -29.41
N PHE A 700 19.44 -21.27 -29.87
CA PHE A 700 18.87 -20.61 -31.05
C PHE A 700 19.92 -20.54 -32.16
N VAL A 701 19.55 -19.97 -33.30
CA VAL A 701 20.41 -19.86 -34.49
C VAL A 701 20.76 -18.40 -34.74
N ASN A 702 22.04 -18.08 -34.98
CA ASN A 702 22.42 -16.73 -35.41
C ASN A 702 22.05 -16.51 -36.89
N LYS A 703 21.15 -15.55 -37.15
CA LYS A 703 20.59 -15.23 -38.46
C LYS A 703 21.65 -14.83 -39.49
N ALA A 704 22.69 -14.10 -39.09
CA ALA A 704 23.75 -13.68 -40.01
C ALA A 704 24.56 -14.89 -40.48
N LYS A 705 25.02 -15.74 -39.56
CA LYS A 705 25.72 -17.00 -39.88
C LYS A 705 24.86 -17.95 -40.72
N TYR A 706 23.59 -18.14 -40.36
CA TYR A 706 22.65 -19.03 -41.04
C TYR A 706 22.34 -18.55 -42.47
N ASN A 707 22.14 -17.25 -42.66
CA ASN A 707 21.97 -16.67 -43.99
C ASN A 707 23.23 -16.83 -44.85
N ALA A 708 24.43 -16.71 -44.25
CA ALA A 708 25.73 -16.86 -44.91
C ALA A 708 26.24 -18.32 -45.01
N ASN A 709 25.47 -19.30 -44.53
CA ASN A 709 25.86 -20.72 -44.43
C ASN A 709 27.22 -20.97 -43.74
N THR A 710 27.55 -20.18 -42.70
CA THR A 710 28.83 -20.25 -41.96
C THR A 710 28.64 -20.91 -40.57
N PRO A 711 28.81 -22.23 -40.42
CA PRO A 711 28.69 -22.91 -39.13
C PRO A 711 29.88 -22.58 -38.17
N PRO A 712 29.75 -22.83 -36.85
CA PRO A 712 28.54 -23.27 -36.14
C PRO A 712 27.49 -22.17 -36.07
N PHE A 713 26.24 -22.52 -36.28
CA PHE A 713 25.10 -21.60 -36.36
C PHE A 713 24.53 -21.24 -34.99
N GLU A 714 24.75 -22.12 -34.01
CA GLU A 714 24.11 -22.18 -32.71
C GLU A 714 24.61 -21.11 -31.74
N VAL A 715 23.71 -20.64 -30.88
CA VAL A 715 23.93 -19.60 -29.88
C VAL A 715 23.13 -19.89 -28.61
N GLU A 716 23.74 -19.66 -27.44
CA GLU A 716 23.21 -20.08 -26.14
C GLU A 716 22.34 -19.02 -25.45
N GLY A 717 21.02 -19.17 -25.54
CA GLY A 717 20.09 -18.55 -24.59
C GLY A 717 20.13 -19.28 -23.26
N LYS A 718 19.98 -18.57 -22.14
CA LYS A 718 19.79 -19.18 -20.81
C LYS A 718 18.40 -18.85 -20.29
N ARG A 719 17.75 -19.83 -19.65
CA ARG A 719 16.41 -19.71 -19.06
C ARG A 719 16.41 -20.27 -17.64
N TYR A 720 15.56 -19.73 -16.76
CA TYR A 720 15.36 -20.28 -15.41
C TYR A 720 14.22 -21.28 -15.42
N VAL A 721 14.50 -22.51 -15.03
CA VAL A 721 13.52 -23.61 -14.89
C VAL A 721 13.46 -24.05 -13.42
N SER A 722 12.29 -24.47 -12.93
CA SER A 722 12.22 -25.07 -11.59
C SER A 722 12.91 -26.43 -11.62
N SER A 723 13.75 -26.73 -10.63
CA SER A 723 14.55 -27.97 -10.55
C SER A 723 13.71 -29.26 -10.40
N SER A 724 12.38 -29.15 -10.36
CA SER A 724 11.42 -30.26 -10.33
C SER A 724 10.63 -30.44 -11.65
N ALA A 725 10.85 -29.57 -12.64
CA ALA A 725 10.22 -29.67 -13.96
C ALA A 725 11.03 -30.56 -14.92
N ASP A 726 10.40 -31.03 -16.00
CA ASP A 726 11.11 -31.74 -17.06
C ASP A 726 11.91 -30.74 -17.93
N PHE A 727 13.23 -30.69 -17.72
CA PHE A 727 14.09 -29.73 -18.42
C PHE A 727 14.09 -29.91 -19.94
N ALA A 728 13.93 -31.14 -20.45
CA ALA A 728 13.93 -31.41 -21.88
C ALA A 728 12.64 -30.90 -22.53
N LYS A 729 11.48 -31.12 -21.89
CA LYS A 729 10.22 -30.51 -22.34
C LYS A 729 10.26 -28.99 -22.22
N PHE A 730 10.79 -28.45 -21.12
CA PHE A 730 10.88 -27.01 -20.90
C PHE A 730 11.74 -26.31 -21.96
N VAL A 731 12.91 -26.87 -22.32
CA VAL A 731 13.74 -26.33 -23.40
C VAL A 731 13.01 -26.37 -24.75
N LEU A 732 12.25 -27.43 -25.03
CA LEU A 732 11.43 -27.52 -26.24
C LEU A 732 10.28 -26.49 -26.25
N ASP A 733 9.62 -26.28 -25.11
CA ASP A 733 8.57 -25.26 -24.93
C ASP A 733 9.12 -23.83 -25.10
N GLU A 734 10.32 -23.54 -24.58
CA GLU A 734 11.00 -22.26 -24.76
C GLU A 734 11.50 -22.06 -26.20
N TYR A 735 12.00 -23.11 -26.85
CA TYR A 735 12.45 -23.05 -28.24
C TYR A 735 11.32 -22.62 -29.19
N PHE A 736 10.12 -23.20 -29.03
CA PHE A 736 8.98 -22.87 -29.89
C PHE A 736 8.30 -21.52 -29.58
N LYS A 737 8.64 -20.85 -28.47
CA LYS A 737 8.33 -19.42 -28.27
C LYS A 737 9.29 -18.52 -29.06
N GLY A 738 10.47 -19.02 -29.40
CA GLY A 738 11.52 -18.29 -30.09
C GLY A 738 12.49 -17.54 -29.16
N PRO A 739 13.53 -16.91 -29.73
CA PRO A 739 14.47 -16.08 -28.99
C PRO A 739 13.79 -14.85 -28.39
N GLY A 740 14.21 -14.45 -27.19
CA GLY A 740 13.73 -13.25 -26.51
C GLY A 740 14.09 -11.97 -27.28
N LEU A 741 13.47 -10.85 -26.93
CA LEU A 741 13.47 -9.66 -27.81
C LEU A 741 14.88 -9.13 -28.17
N THR A 742 15.81 -9.11 -27.22
CA THR A 742 17.23 -8.75 -27.45
C THR A 742 18.03 -9.83 -28.17
N GLU A 743 17.78 -11.12 -27.86
CA GLU A 743 18.36 -12.23 -28.61
C GLU A 743 17.98 -12.10 -30.10
N LYS A 744 16.69 -11.85 -30.38
CA LYS A 744 16.10 -11.65 -31.71
C LYS A 744 16.62 -10.40 -32.44
N ASN A 745 16.53 -9.24 -31.79
CA ASN A 745 16.70 -7.93 -32.46
C ASN A 745 18.12 -7.36 -32.36
N ASP A 746 18.82 -7.53 -31.23
CA ASP A 746 20.15 -6.94 -31.01
C ASP A 746 21.27 -7.92 -31.36
N TYR A 747 21.11 -9.20 -31.02
CA TYR A 747 22.10 -10.26 -31.34
C TYR A 747 21.79 -10.98 -32.66
N GLY A 748 20.63 -10.71 -33.26
CA GLY A 748 20.21 -11.28 -34.55
C GLY A 748 19.97 -12.78 -34.49
N TRP A 749 19.37 -13.31 -33.43
CA TRP A 749 19.05 -14.73 -33.29
C TRP A 749 17.66 -15.03 -33.86
N ILE A 750 17.47 -16.27 -34.30
CA ILE A 750 16.20 -16.79 -34.84
C ILE A 750 15.97 -18.22 -34.32
N ALA A 751 14.69 -18.60 -34.25
CA ALA A 751 14.31 -20.01 -34.31
C ALA A 751 14.07 -20.38 -35.79
N VAL A 752 14.38 -21.62 -36.15
CA VAL A 752 14.29 -22.16 -37.51
C VAL A 752 13.21 -23.22 -37.51
N PHE A 753 12.01 -22.87 -37.98
CA PHE A 753 10.82 -23.72 -37.80
C PHE A 753 10.47 -24.63 -38.99
N SER A 754 11.09 -24.45 -40.15
CA SER A 754 10.90 -25.32 -41.34
C SER A 754 9.42 -25.65 -41.66
N GLY A 755 8.55 -24.64 -41.64
CA GLY A 755 7.11 -24.77 -41.92
C GLY A 755 6.23 -25.21 -40.72
N PHE A 756 6.85 -25.68 -39.65
CA PHE A 756 6.16 -26.01 -38.41
C PHE A 756 5.85 -24.78 -37.55
N THR A 757 4.97 -24.96 -36.56
CA THR A 757 4.42 -23.91 -35.69
C THR A 757 4.49 -24.29 -34.20
N GLY A 758 5.12 -25.42 -33.89
CA GLY A 758 5.10 -26.05 -32.57
C GLY A 758 5.08 -27.56 -32.69
N TYR A 759 4.66 -28.22 -31.62
CA TYR A 759 4.50 -29.67 -31.55
C TYR A 759 3.17 -30.04 -30.85
N SER A 760 2.64 -31.22 -31.17
CA SER A 760 1.39 -31.77 -30.62
C SER A 760 1.61 -32.72 -29.44
N LYS A 761 2.74 -33.45 -29.43
CA LYS A 761 3.13 -34.37 -28.35
C LYS A 761 4.65 -34.41 -28.19
N PHE A 762 5.11 -34.49 -26.94
CA PHE A 762 6.50 -34.77 -26.58
C PHE A 762 6.55 -35.80 -25.45
N GLU A 763 7.43 -36.80 -25.57
CA GLU A 763 7.66 -37.80 -24.52
C GLU A 763 9.11 -38.31 -24.59
N VAL A 764 9.67 -38.69 -23.43
CA VAL A 764 10.99 -39.34 -23.35
C VAL A 764 10.79 -40.72 -22.75
N LYS A 765 11.13 -41.76 -23.52
CA LYS A 765 10.94 -43.17 -23.14
C LYS A 765 12.19 -43.96 -23.48
N ASP A 766 12.66 -44.78 -22.54
CA ASP A 766 13.77 -45.73 -22.73
C ASP A 766 15.06 -45.09 -23.32
N GLY A 767 15.33 -43.82 -22.98
CA GLY A 767 16.47 -43.04 -23.49
C GLY A 767 16.22 -42.31 -24.82
N VAL A 768 15.03 -42.43 -25.41
CA VAL A 768 14.65 -41.85 -26.71
C VAL A 768 13.59 -40.75 -26.54
N ALA A 769 13.90 -39.55 -26.99
CA ALA A 769 12.97 -38.43 -27.03
C ALA A 769 12.15 -38.45 -28.33
N HIS A 770 10.82 -38.44 -28.23
CA HIS A 770 9.89 -38.46 -29.37
C HIS A 770 9.16 -37.12 -29.45
N ILE A 771 9.23 -36.45 -30.60
CA ILE A 771 8.61 -35.14 -30.87
C ILE A 771 7.64 -35.28 -32.04
N TYR A 772 6.37 -34.96 -31.86
CA TYR A 772 5.36 -34.97 -32.92
C TYR A 772 5.03 -33.53 -33.30
N LEU A 773 5.52 -33.05 -34.45
CA LEU A 773 5.43 -31.64 -34.83
C LEU A 773 4.00 -31.23 -35.25
N LYS A 774 3.76 -29.92 -35.37
CA LYS A 774 2.48 -29.34 -35.81
C LYS A 774 2.71 -28.19 -36.79
N GLY A 775 2.12 -28.25 -37.97
CA GLY A 775 2.22 -27.24 -39.02
C GLY A 775 2.09 -27.89 -40.39
N THR A 776 2.80 -27.37 -41.40
CA THR A 776 2.96 -28.03 -42.70
C THR A 776 4.44 -28.01 -43.07
N CYS A 777 5.03 -29.18 -43.28
CA CYS A 777 6.48 -29.30 -43.43
C CYS A 777 7.03 -28.51 -44.64
N ASN A 778 8.06 -27.69 -44.41
CA ASN A 778 8.75 -26.93 -45.45
C ASN A 778 10.23 -26.69 -45.07
N SER A 779 11.12 -27.59 -45.48
CA SER A 779 12.57 -27.47 -45.27
C SER A 779 13.21 -26.31 -46.06
N ALA A 780 12.51 -25.73 -47.04
CA ALA A 780 13.02 -24.72 -47.98
C ALA A 780 14.33 -25.12 -48.70
N GLY A 781 14.64 -26.42 -48.81
CA GLY A 781 15.86 -26.93 -49.45
C GLY A 781 17.15 -26.56 -48.70
N ARG A 782 17.09 -26.39 -47.37
CA ARG A 782 18.23 -26.07 -46.51
C ARG A 782 18.77 -27.34 -45.83
N GLU A 783 20.09 -27.58 -45.95
CA GLU A 783 20.77 -28.67 -45.24
C GLU A 783 20.56 -28.58 -43.73
N TYR A 784 20.79 -27.39 -43.13
CA TYR A 784 20.51 -27.12 -41.73
C TYR A 784 19.08 -26.59 -41.54
N ASN A 785 18.28 -27.31 -40.74
CA ASN A 785 16.85 -27.06 -40.59
C ASN A 785 16.37 -27.22 -39.13
N LEU A 786 15.05 -27.29 -38.89
CA LEU A 786 14.47 -27.47 -37.55
C LEU A 786 15.01 -28.71 -36.84
N ALA A 787 15.31 -29.79 -37.56
CA ALA A 787 15.75 -31.04 -36.96
C ALA A 787 17.08 -30.89 -36.21
N ASP A 788 18.09 -30.24 -36.81
CA ASP A 788 19.44 -30.09 -36.25
C ASP A 788 19.41 -29.31 -34.95
N ILE A 789 18.73 -28.16 -34.95
CA ILE A 789 18.63 -27.28 -33.78
C ILE A 789 17.78 -27.91 -32.66
N LEU A 790 16.77 -28.75 -32.98
CA LEU A 790 16.08 -29.55 -31.97
C LEU A 790 16.96 -30.68 -31.41
N MET A 791 17.80 -31.31 -32.23
CA MET A 791 18.78 -32.29 -31.75
C MET A 791 19.79 -31.65 -30.79
N VAL A 792 20.33 -30.47 -31.10
CA VAL A 792 21.22 -29.73 -30.18
C VAL A 792 20.50 -29.40 -28.86
N ASN A 793 19.27 -28.89 -28.94
CA ASN A 793 18.47 -28.54 -27.76
C ASN A 793 18.16 -29.74 -26.84
N LEU A 794 18.03 -30.96 -27.37
CA LEU A 794 17.70 -32.15 -26.57
C LEU A 794 18.92 -33.00 -26.19
N LYS A 795 19.95 -33.10 -27.04
CA LYS A 795 21.17 -33.88 -26.76
C LYS A 795 22.08 -33.25 -25.71
N GLN A 796 21.86 -32.00 -25.31
CA GLN A 796 22.47 -31.45 -24.08
C GLN A 796 22.10 -32.28 -22.82
N PHE A 797 21.00 -33.04 -22.86
CA PHE A 797 20.56 -33.93 -21.77
C PHE A 797 21.03 -35.38 -21.97
N ASN A 798 22.27 -35.57 -22.42
CA ASN A 798 22.86 -36.87 -22.80
C ASN A 798 22.76 -37.99 -21.74
N SER A 799 22.60 -37.66 -20.46
CA SER A 799 22.38 -38.60 -19.35
C SER A 799 20.95 -39.18 -19.29
N ARG A 800 20.01 -38.63 -20.07
CA ARG A 800 18.59 -39.04 -20.12
C ARG A 800 18.04 -39.19 -21.55
N ILE A 801 18.64 -38.52 -22.53
CA ILE A 801 18.29 -38.59 -23.95
C ILE A 801 19.54 -38.99 -24.74
N GLN A 802 19.55 -40.21 -25.27
CA GLN A 802 20.60 -40.74 -26.15
C GLN A 802 20.24 -40.50 -27.63
N PHE A 803 18.95 -40.60 -27.98
CA PHE A 803 18.45 -40.47 -29.35
C PHE A 803 17.20 -39.58 -29.41
N VAL A 804 17.02 -38.89 -30.54
CA VAL A 804 15.89 -38.00 -30.80
C VAL A 804 15.15 -38.45 -32.06
N LYS A 805 13.84 -38.70 -31.94
CA LYS A 805 12.94 -39.06 -33.03
C LYS A 805 11.92 -37.96 -33.25
N ILE A 806 12.05 -37.28 -34.38
CA ILE A 806 11.20 -36.19 -34.81
C ILE A 806 10.21 -36.74 -35.84
N TYR A 807 8.93 -36.50 -35.62
CA TYR A 807 7.82 -36.91 -36.47
C TYR A 807 7.13 -35.67 -37.05
N ASP A 808 6.69 -35.74 -38.30
CA ASP A 808 5.95 -34.66 -38.97
C ASP A 808 4.50 -34.52 -38.49
N GLU A 809 3.74 -33.62 -39.13
CA GLU A 809 2.33 -33.36 -38.82
C GLU A 809 1.40 -34.57 -39.07
N ASN A 810 1.87 -35.58 -39.81
CA ASN A 810 1.16 -36.84 -40.06
C ASN A 810 1.63 -37.96 -39.12
N GLY A 811 2.55 -37.67 -38.18
CA GLY A 811 3.13 -38.65 -37.26
C GLY A 811 4.12 -39.60 -37.93
N SER A 812 4.75 -39.20 -39.04
CA SER A 812 5.72 -40.03 -39.77
C SER A 812 7.17 -39.62 -39.49
N THR A 813 8.07 -40.62 -39.44
CA THR A 813 9.53 -40.43 -39.33
C THR A 813 10.24 -41.56 -40.08
N GLN A 814 11.49 -41.36 -40.53
CA GLN A 814 12.20 -42.34 -41.36
C GLN A 814 12.52 -43.66 -40.66
N ILE A 815 12.92 -43.62 -39.39
CA ILE A 815 13.36 -44.77 -38.58
C ILE A 815 12.59 -44.74 -37.23
N PRO A 816 11.30 -45.13 -37.21
CA PRO A 816 10.48 -45.05 -36.01
C PRO A 816 10.98 -45.95 -34.87
N ASP A 817 11.51 -47.13 -35.18
CA ASP A 817 11.96 -48.13 -34.22
C ASP A 817 13.50 -48.15 -34.02
N GLY A 818 13.98 -48.77 -32.96
CA GLY A 818 15.42 -48.96 -32.73
C GLY A 818 16.19 -47.74 -32.19
N ALA A 819 17.47 -47.98 -31.88
CA ALA A 819 18.37 -47.07 -31.17
C ALA A 819 19.19 -46.18 -32.13
N SER A 820 18.50 -45.26 -32.81
CA SER A 820 19.10 -44.18 -33.60
C SER A 820 18.25 -42.92 -33.49
N ASP A 821 18.82 -41.78 -33.86
CA ASP A 821 18.01 -40.61 -34.18
C ASP A 821 17.14 -40.87 -35.42
N SER A 822 16.08 -40.09 -35.59
CA SER A 822 15.22 -40.10 -36.77
C SER A 822 14.56 -38.75 -37.01
N ILE A 823 14.36 -38.40 -38.28
CA ILE A 823 13.71 -37.16 -38.73
C ILE A 823 12.65 -37.51 -39.79
N PRO A 824 11.59 -36.69 -39.99
CA PRO A 824 10.65 -36.94 -41.06
C PRO A 824 11.32 -36.77 -42.42
N ALA A 825 10.85 -37.49 -43.44
CA ALA A 825 11.44 -37.43 -44.78
C ALA A 825 11.40 -36.03 -45.41
N CYS A 826 10.47 -35.18 -44.98
CA CYS A 826 10.36 -33.78 -45.41
C CYS A 826 11.39 -32.82 -44.77
N LEU A 827 12.12 -33.27 -43.74
CA LEU A 827 13.27 -32.56 -43.14
C LEU A 827 14.61 -33.27 -43.42
N ALA A 828 14.61 -34.29 -44.27
CA ALA A 828 15.85 -34.81 -44.85
C ALA A 828 16.45 -33.79 -45.85
N PRO A 829 17.79 -33.70 -45.95
CA PRO A 829 18.46 -32.94 -47.00
C PRO A 829 18.34 -33.64 -48.38
#